data_AF-A0A971JSX7-F1
#
_entry.id   AF-A0A971JSX7-F1
#
_cell.length_a   1.000
_cell.length_b   1.000
_cell.length_c   1.000
_cell.angle_alpha   90.00
_cell.angle_beta   90.00
_cell.angle_gamma   90.00
#
_symmetry.space_group_name_H-M   'P 1'
#
loop_
_entity.id
_entity.type
_entity.pdbx_description
1 polymer ?
#
loop_
_entity_poly.entity_id
_entity_poly.type
_entity_poly.pdbx_seq_one_letter_code
_entity_poly.pdbx_strand_id
1 'polypeptide(L)'
;MRKLYTLILAFVASMAVWAQESALPTGVNVAGQLGMKDFDSSQPWSLKGDGSVKENRTFGNYWTGQGINFLFDYITDGDNLYDGREGYTAAGFYGDGKIEDDLPELHQVLKMPAGYYTIRVQAIYRDATGQKTGECISNYLKTNSYKKNAWVYADILSSSDPNSEVVRDFSKAIRHMGSAESTENLCTWPSDDWRKDGSFKRITDEYDEETEEYVEKTFYYPSSILGASMHFKKGYYWNELDILLTEDSYVKIGLKKTDYIVEDWLCWGGWEIIFNGEPTEDVQIKFAQQEYTREKEELEALKNKIANSKFKYLNNSFVQAIASAVDDDIMTSDDAYNDAESSKSLDEYMKVIKNETRLIEYYEENLQFLGHLDFLIGKSKKLSENSEHPGLSDFIANLNAIISEINSKALFDEEDRPMEFCQAEFAKLAKARGDYLDTQEADENGAKDFTAVINHPWFVNDEYEPVYGEESGDLAWSLQEPTWQDRSALGGPGNYSSKKEDRTDIASDVTIYIDKTVKNQWYENMDFTDAHITGMVLYYQAGLVGACDGWHSNAFGSGSEQICQNVLGLPSGYYSLKALLRGNGDNWNGEYHNIFATNSLGETVTSPVGQPDSEYPNSAEYGWNEQRPYAYVEHKTGIIHVPDGQLLIGGQSSMVANYTGFRLFFYGEEPPVNNLIAEDIEEVKKAAEVLTFKGDKAYVEEQIAKCVLPIEGTAMFETYRGYLNSARTYINAATIEMKKFNAIDTYTAIVADNPAAEDMVTPALNYASKLGEGENDTYKLIDAAVKTANKYKEYINAYVDAQKYDDADIKQTLADQKAAISQKMQTVEQLTSYISDLARPIKVATLTALGAADATEASPVDVTSLIVNPTFEAGNQSQWDKGTTTGWTSTISSQTNEYSRGNVEIWNQGNGSFSQKLIGMPAGIYELSCYALYRDNTAVTADLVKAYNEAGGEENWANHNAELFVKTSLGNDFASYVKGIEALKNTTPTFTRVATAFEYDEENNNEPYETEMTTSAPEGEGEDIPSVTKWTHVALGSYPFDTQVEVDGTTYCYPASMYGFYQCWKQFPNVYLNKVRFEVKEDETIEIGLRKNVTISEDWLIFDDFQLKYLSGDIFKNRATGIVDANANQVKKGATYNLAGQKVDASYRGIVIKDGRKMIQK
;
A
#
# COMPACT_ATOMS: atom_id res chain seq x y z
N MET A 1 6.09 27.66 -53.48
CA MET A 1 7.50 28.10 -53.31
C MET A 1 7.71 29.45 -52.59
N ARG A 2 6.73 30.36 -52.49
CA ARG A 2 6.83 31.54 -51.57
C ARG A 2 6.31 31.31 -50.13
N LYS A 3 5.76 30.13 -49.81
CA LYS A 3 5.41 29.72 -48.42
C LYS A 3 6.44 28.78 -47.77
N LEU A 4 7.46 28.33 -48.49
CA LEU A 4 8.55 27.51 -47.94
C LEU A 4 9.70 28.37 -47.37
N TYR A 5 9.78 29.66 -47.77
CA TYR A 5 10.81 30.59 -47.31
C TYR A 5 10.46 31.31 -45.99
N THR A 6 9.20 31.32 -45.57
CA THR A 6 8.77 31.98 -44.32
C THR A 6 8.83 31.05 -43.11
N LEU A 7 8.84 29.73 -43.30
CA LEU A 7 9.00 28.76 -42.20
C LEU A 7 10.47 28.58 -41.79
N ILE A 8 11.42 28.75 -42.71
CA ILE A 8 12.86 28.62 -42.43
C ILE A 8 13.42 29.88 -41.75
N LEU A 9 12.84 31.06 -41.99
CA LEU A 9 13.23 32.30 -41.31
C LEU A 9 12.66 32.45 -39.89
N ALA A 10 11.64 31.67 -39.51
CA ALA A 10 11.14 31.62 -38.13
C ALA A 10 11.91 30.60 -37.26
N PHE A 11 12.50 29.56 -37.87
CA PHE A 11 13.36 28.59 -37.17
C PHE A 11 14.77 29.13 -36.92
N VAL A 12 15.23 30.09 -37.74
CA VAL A 12 16.54 30.77 -37.56
C VAL A 12 16.44 31.97 -36.58
N ALA A 13 15.23 32.39 -36.20
CA ALA A 13 15.01 33.47 -35.23
C ALA A 13 14.83 33.00 -33.77
N SER A 14 14.79 31.68 -33.51
CA SER A 14 14.79 31.09 -32.15
C SER A 14 16.10 30.38 -31.79
N MET A 15 17.13 30.48 -32.63
CA MET A 15 18.49 29.99 -32.37
C MET A 15 19.52 31.10 -32.66
N ALA A 16 19.39 32.24 -32.00
CA ALA A 16 20.42 33.29 -32.01
C ALA A 16 20.25 34.34 -30.90
N VAL A 17 20.20 33.89 -29.64
CA VAL A 17 20.73 34.58 -28.45
C VAL A 17 20.93 33.43 -27.46
N TRP A 18 22.08 32.92 -27.07
CA TRP A 18 23.40 33.50 -26.83
C TRP A 18 24.48 32.54 -27.38
N ALA A 19 25.12 32.91 -28.48
CA ALA A 19 26.44 32.37 -28.81
C ALA A 19 27.44 33.51 -28.64
N GLN A 20 27.86 33.69 -27.40
CA GLN A 20 29.17 34.20 -27.06
C GLN A 20 29.56 33.49 -25.76
N GLU A 21 29.92 32.21 -25.85
CA GLU A 21 30.74 31.59 -24.79
C GLU A 21 32.06 32.35 -24.78
N SER A 22 32.10 33.44 -24.04
CA SER A 22 33.35 33.89 -23.46
C SER A 22 33.85 32.72 -22.61
N ALA A 23 35.03 32.19 -22.92
CA ALA A 23 35.74 31.27 -22.04
C ALA A 23 35.61 31.78 -20.59
N LEU A 24 35.27 30.89 -19.67
CA LEU A 24 35.07 31.27 -18.28
C LEU A 24 36.34 32.00 -17.79
N PRO A 25 36.20 33.21 -17.24
CA PRO A 25 37.35 33.99 -16.80
C PRO A 25 38.05 33.29 -15.63
N THR A 26 39.35 33.05 -15.77
CA THR A 26 40.15 32.40 -14.72
C THR A 26 40.28 33.30 -13.48
N GLY A 27 40.09 32.71 -12.29
CA GLY A 27 40.33 33.36 -11.00
C GLY A 27 39.23 34.32 -10.55
N VAL A 28 38.04 34.28 -11.14
CA VAL A 28 36.88 35.09 -10.71
C VAL A 28 35.66 34.22 -10.46
N ASN A 29 34.71 34.74 -9.67
CA ASN A 29 33.45 34.07 -9.40
C ASN A 29 32.57 34.00 -10.67
N VAL A 30 32.31 32.80 -11.16
CA VAL A 30 31.51 32.46 -12.33
C VAL A 30 30.15 31.86 -11.99
N ALA A 31 29.75 31.80 -10.71
CA ALA A 31 28.48 31.19 -10.28
C ALA A 31 27.26 31.71 -11.07
N GLY A 32 27.17 33.03 -11.28
CA GLY A 32 26.09 33.64 -12.07
C GLY A 32 26.15 33.31 -13.58
N GLN A 33 27.35 33.07 -14.14
CA GLN A 33 27.52 32.62 -15.54
C GLN A 33 27.09 31.17 -15.73
N LEU A 34 27.29 30.34 -14.70
CA LEU A 34 26.85 28.94 -14.65
C LEU A 34 25.36 28.78 -14.31
N GLY A 35 24.64 29.89 -14.12
CA GLY A 35 23.21 29.89 -13.84
C GLY A 35 22.84 29.64 -12.38
N MET A 36 23.81 29.58 -11.46
CA MET A 36 23.55 29.47 -10.03
C MET A 36 22.75 30.68 -9.57
N LYS A 37 21.59 30.43 -8.96
CA LYS A 37 20.70 31.49 -8.47
C LYS A 37 20.90 31.74 -6.98
N ASP A 38 20.92 33.00 -6.61
CA ASP A 38 20.83 33.41 -5.21
C ASP A 38 19.45 33.07 -4.62
N PHE A 39 19.37 33.06 -3.28
CA PHE A 39 18.09 32.97 -2.58
C PHE A 39 17.26 34.24 -2.88
N ASP A 40 16.16 34.12 -3.64
CA ASP A 40 15.28 35.25 -3.97
C ASP A 40 14.54 35.76 -2.72
N SER A 41 14.85 37.00 -2.30
CA SER A 41 14.22 37.66 -1.15
C SER A 41 13.09 38.64 -1.53
N SER A 42 12.57 38.60 -2.76
CA SER A 42 11.63 39.61 -3.27
C SER A 42 10.18 39.54 -2.73
N GLN A 43 9.87 38.64 -1.80
CA GLN A 43 8.56 38.59 -1.12
C GLN A 43 8.67 39.11 0.32
N PRO A 44 7.94 40.16 0.73
CA PRO A 44 7.99 40.68 2.09
C PRO A 44 7.40 39.66 3.08
N TRP A 45 8.12 39.38 4.17
CA TRP A 45 7.69 38.43 5.19
C TRP A 45 6.94 39.13 6.32
N SER A 46 5.80 38.59 6.73
CA SER A 46 5.10 39.02 7.93
C SER A 46 5.52 38.14 9.12
N LEU A 47 6.34 38.68 10.02
CA LEU A 47 6.52 38.10 11.36
C LEU A 47 5.22 38.25 12.16
N LYS A 48 4.68 37.17 12.72
CA LYS A 48 3.76 37.27 13.86
C LYS A 48 4.58 37.37 15.15
N GLY A 49 4.15 38.23 16.06
CA GLY A 49 4.84 38.57 17.31
C GLY A 49 4.89 37.45 18.37
N ASP A 50 4.86 36.17 18.00
CA ASP A 50 4.96 35.02 18.90
C ASP A 50 6.15 34.09 18.61
N GLY A 51 6.99 34.41 17.61
CA GLY A 51 8.21 33.65 17.32
C GLY A 51 7.99 32.27 16.70
N SER A 52 6.76 31.93 16.27
CA SER A 52 6.48 30.71 15.52
C SER A 52 6.26 31.03 14.03
N VAL A 53 7.02 30.38 13.15
CA VAL A 53 6.80 30.45 11.70
C VAL A 53 6.02 29.21 11.29
N LYS A 54 4.79 29.38 10.77
CA LYS A 54 4.09 28.30 10.08
C LYS A 54 4.75 28.03 8.73
N GLU A 55 5.07 26.76 8.51
CA GLU A 55 5.33 26.14 7.22
C GLU A 55 4.35 26.63 6.15
N ASN A 56 4.88 27.42 5.22
CA ASN A 56 4.66 27.32 3.78
C ASN A 56 5.19 28.59 3.11
N ARG A 57 6.22 28.43 2.28
CA ARG A 57 6.28 28.98 0.92
C ARG A 57 7.62 28.62 0.25
N THR A 58 7.48 27.82 -0.81
CA THR A 58 8.38 27.62 -1.96
C THR A 58 9.60 28.53 -2.01
N PHE A 59 10.78 27.91 -1.97
CA PHE A 59 12.00 28.41 -2.62
C PHE A 59 11.62 29.00 -3.97
N GLY A 60 12.16 30.16 -4.35
CA GLY A 60 12.24 30.48 -5.77
C GLY A 60 12.84 29.26 -6.46
N ASN A 61 12.15 28.67 -7.44
CA ASN A 61 12.25 27.32 -8.05
C ASN A 61 13.66 26.74 -8.40
N TYR A 62 14.73 27.01 -7.65
CA TYR A 62 16.12 26.79 -8.02
C TYR A 62 16.90 25.96 -6.99
N TRP A 63 16.64 26.12 -5.68
CA TRP A 63 17.24 25.28 -4.62
C TRP A 63 16.23 24.24 -4.11
N THR A 64 16.66 22.98 -4.01
CA THR A 64 15.83 21.81 -3.63
C THR A 64 16.48 20.97 -2.54
N GLY A 65 15.68 20.24 -1.74
CA GLY A 65 16.16 19.30 -0.73
C GLY A 65 15.11 18.92 0.33
N GLN A 66 15.40 17.90 1.14
CA GLN A 66 14.51 17.31 2.15
C GLN A 66 14.91 17.72 3.59
N GLY A 67 13.99 17.56 4.55
CA GLY A 67 14.27 17.70 5.99
C GLY A 67 14.50 19.12 6.49
N ILE A 68 13.92 20.15 5.85
CA ILE A 68 14.36 21.53 6.04
C ILE A 68 13.40 22.44 6.82
N ASN A 69 13.73 22.70 8.09
CA ASN A 69 13.19 23.78 8.90
C ASN A 69 14.11 25.01 8.84
N PHE A 70 13.70 26.06 8.11
CA PHE A 70 14.50 27.28 7.98
C PHE A 70 14.21 28.28 9.10
N LEU A 71 15.28 28.75 9.74
CA LEU A 71 15.29 30.06 10.37
C LEU A 71 15.89 31.03 9.36
N PHE A 72 15.13 32.06 9.01
CA PHE A 72 15.62 33.16 8.22
C PHE A 72 15.44 34.46 8.99
N ASP A 73 16.44 35.33 8.94
CA ASP A 73 16.32 36.69 9.44
C ASP A 73 16.59 37.64 8.27
N TYR A 74 15.52 38.29 7.78
CA TYR A 74 15.64 39.31 6.74
C TYR A 74 15.51 40.70 7.38
N ILE A 75 16.52 41.54 7.17
CA ILE A 75 16.47 42.95 7.55
C ILE A 75 15.73 43.70 6.43
N THR A 76 14.40 43.79 6.51
CA THR A 76 13.64 44.82 5.78
C THR A 76 13.32 45.97 6.73
N ASP A 77 13.64 47.19 6.26
CA ASP A 77 13.33 48.47 6.89
C ASP A 77 11.92 48.53 7.49
N GLY A 78 11.88 48.71 8.81
CA GLY A 78 10.67 48.82 9.60
C GLY A 78 11.01 49.12 11.05
N ASP A 79 11.49 50.34 11.28
CA ASP A 79 11.75 50.98 12.57
C ASP A 79 13.02 50.57 13.35
N ASN A 80 14.03 51.45 13.25
CA ASN A 80 15.23 51.60 14.09
C ASN A 80 16.50 50.84 13.69
N LEU A 81 17.19 51.45 12.73
CA LEU A 81 18.65 51.44 12.57
C LEU A 81 19.40 51.62 13.89
N TYR A 82 20.29 50.68 14.22
CA TYR A 82 21.61 51.02 14.75
C TYR A 82 22.63 50.72 13.64
N ASP A 83 23.06 51.80 12.97
CA ASP A 83 24.12 51.87 11.95
C ASP A 83 23.80 51.28 10.57
N GLY A 84 23.55 52.16 9.58
CA GLY A 84 23.11 51.86 8.21
C GLY A 84 24.08 51.02 7.37
N ARG A 85 24.14 49.72 7.65
CA ARG A 85 24.92 48.74 6.89
C ARG A 85 23.98 47.86 6.06
N GLU A 86 24.15 47.92 4.73
CA GLU A 86 23.48 47.04 3.76
C GLU A 86 23.58 45.55 4.18
N GLY A 87 22.47 44.81 4.23
CA GLY A 87 22.41 43.44 4.75
C GLY A 87 23.06 42.41 3.82
N TYR A 88 23.72 41.40 4.41
CA TYR A 88 24.18 40.17 3.73
C TYR A 88 23.18 39.05 4.11
N THR A 89 22.68 38.28 3.16
CA THR A 89 21.69 37.23 3.43
C THR A 89 22.38 35.97 3.98
N ALA A 90 21.91 35.46 5.12
CA ALA A 90 22.33 34.17 5.67
C ALA A 90 21.09 33.33 6.02
N ALA A 91 21.22 32.01 5.92
CA ALA A 91 20.20 31.03 6.28
C ALA A 91 20.77 30.03 7.28
N GLY A 92 19.91 29.41 8.09
CA GLY A 92 20.36 28.40 9.03
C GLY A 92 19.35 27.30 9.29
N PHE A 93 19.90 26.14 9.62
CA PHE A 93 19.21 24.96 10.12
C PHE A 93 19.52 24.79 11.60
N TYR A 94 18.50 24.54 12.42
CA TYR A 94 18.62 24.26 13.84
C TYR A 94 17.89 22.95 14.17
N GLY A 95 18.55 22.01 14.84
CA GLY A 95 17.91 20.76 15.27
C GLY A 95 16.90 21.00 16.39
N ASP A 96 15.60 20.98 16.09
CA ASP A 96 14.52 21.28 17.05
C ASP A 96 14.05 20.09 17.90
N GLY A 97 14.61 18.89 17.68
CA GLY A 97 14.29 17.67 18.42
C GLY A 97 13.23 16.77 17.77
N LYS A 98 12.68 17.15 16.62
CA LYS A 98 11.75 16.31 15.86
C LYS A 98 12.52 15.45 14.85
N ILE A 99 12.46 14.13 15.02
CA ILE A 99 13.03 13.19 14.05
C ILE A 99 12.14 13.26 12.79
N GLU A 100 12.69 13.76 11.68
CA GLU A 100 12.10 13.67 10.35
C GLU A 100 12.74 12.48 9.60
N ASP A 101 12.00 11.83 8.70
CA ASP A 101 12.44 10.61 7.99
C ASP A 101 13.63 10.87 7.03
N ASP A 102 13.83 12.12 6.61
CA ASP A 102 14.89 12.52 5.69
C ASP A 102 15.94 13.43 6.36
N LEU A 103 17.23 13.17 6.11
CA LEU A 103 18.32 14.02 6.61
C LEU A 103 18.35 15.38 5.87
N PRO A 104 18.65 16.50 6.56
CA PRO A 104 18.69 17.82 5.92
C PRO A 104 19.72 17.91 4.78
N GLU A 105 19.25 18.19 3.57
CA GLU A 105 20.05 18.45 2.37
C GLU A 105 19.52 19.67 1.62
N LEU A 106 20.40 20.46 1.01
CA LEU A 106 20.05 21.60 0.16
C LEU A 106 21.00 21.69 -1.03
N HIS A 107 20.49 21.73 -2.26
CA HIS A 107 21.32 21.73 -3.47
C HIS A 107 20.74 22.50 -4.67
N GLN A 108 21.61 22.81 -5.65
CA GLN A 108 21.25 23.11 -7.04
C GLN A 108 22.01 22.19 -7.99
N VAL A 109 21.41 21.85 -9.13
CA VAL A 109 22.11 21.17 -10.23
C VAL A 109 22.50 22.19 -11.29
N LEU A 110 23.81 22.30 -11.56
CA LEU A 110 24.37 23.20 -12.56
C LEU A 110 24.97 22.40 -13.72
N LYS A 111 24.84 22.89 -14.95
CA LYS A 111 25.62 22.38 -16.08
C LYS A 111 26.95 23.15 -16.14
N MET A 112 28.06 22.47 -15.90
CA MET A 112 29.39 23.06 -15.78
C MET A 112 30.31 22.54 -16.90
N PRO A 113 31.02 23.41 -17.63
CA PRO A 113 32.01 22.99 -18.62
C PRO A 113 33.20 22.24 -18.01
N ALA A 114 33.95 21.50 -18.82
CA ALA A 114 35.23 20.92 -18.42
C ALA A 114 36.16 21.99 -17.79
N GLY A 115 36.82 21.67 -16.69
CA GLY A 115 37.57 22.67 -15.92
C GLY A 115 37.93 22.28 -14.49
N TYR A 116 38.89 23.01 -13.93
CA TYR A 116 39.19 23.03 -12.51
C TYR A 116 38.42 24.18 -11.86
N TYR A 117 37.64 23.87 -10.83
CA TYR A 117 36.83 24.84 -10.10
C TYR A 117 37.12 24.78 -8.60
N THR A 118 37.05 25.94 -7.93
CA THR A 118 36.91 26.02 -6.48
C THR A 118 35.48 26.45 -6.17
N ILE A 119 34.70 25.55 -5.58
CA ILE A 119 33.39 25.87 -5.00
C ILE A 119 33.63 26.34 -3.58
N ARG A 120 33.12 27.50 -3.21
CA ARG A 120 33.22 27.96 -1.83
C ARG A 120 31.96 28.59 -1.30
N VAL A 121 31.71 28.36 -0.02
CA VAL A 121 30.55 28.84 0.72
C VAL A 121 30.99 29.35 2.09
N GLN A 122 30.44 30.47 2.52
CA GLN A 122 30.61 30.90 3.90
C GLN A 122 29.63 30.12 4.77
N ALA A 123 30.15 29.20 5.57
CA ALA A 123 29.31 28.32 6.38
C ALA A 123 29.99 27.98 7.69
N ILE A 124 29.18 27.79 8.72
CA ILE A 124 29.60 27.52 10.09
C ILE A 124 28.73 26.42 10.65
N TYR A 125 29.36 25.44 11.29
CA TYR A 125 28.69 24.40 12.04
C TYR A 125 29.01 24.48 13.53
N ARG A 126 27.98 24.24 14.36
CA ARG A 126 28.07 24.02 15.79
C ARG A 126 27.46 22.67 16.11
N ASP A 127 28.23 21.84 16.80
CA ASP A 127 27.81 20.53 17.27
C ASP A 127 26.77 20.61 18.40
N ALA A 128 25.84 19.66 18.38
CA ALA A 128 24.86 19.42 19.43
C ALA A 128 25.48 18.65 20.58
N THR A 129 25.56 19.29 21.73
CA THR A 129 25.67 18.59 23.00
C THR A 129 24.80 19.36 23.98
N GLY A 130 24.14 18.70 24.93
CA GLY A 130 23.41 19.38 26.03
C GLY A 130 24.33 20.17 26.98
N GLN A 131 25.46 20.69 26.48
CA GLN A 131 26.46 21.50 27.15
C GLN A 131 26.37 22.95 26.65
N LYS A 132 26.72 23.90 27.53
CA LYS A 132 26.76 25.32 27.15
C LYS A 132 27.79 25.51 26.02
N THR A 133 27.49 26.31 24.99
CA THR A 133 28.33 26.65 23.83
C THR A 133 29.84 26.82 24.11
N GLY A 134 30.21 27.28 25.32
CA GLY A 134 31.60 27.41 25.75
C GLY A 134 32.37 26.07 25.88
N GLU A 135 31.72 24.94 26.17
CA GLU A 135 32.38 23.64 26.29
C GLU A 135 32.78 23.05 24.93
N CYS A 136 31.92 23.16 23.92
CA CYS A 136 32.21 22.76 22.54
C CYS A 136 33.43 23.52 21.99
N ILE A 137 33.46 24.85 22.19
CA ILE A 137 34.59 25.70 21.78
C ILE A 137 35.86 25.34 22.57
N SER A 138 35.76 25.08 23.87
CA SER A 138 36.92 24.68 24.68
C SER A 138 37.54 23.36 24.18
N ASN A 139 36.73 22.38 23.81
CA ASN A 139 37.21 21.11 23.27
C ASN A 139 37.88 21.28 21.91
N TYR A 140 37.26 22.05 21.01
CA TYR A 140 37.87 22.41 19.73
C TYR A 140 39.22 23.11 19.92
N LEU A 141 39.31 24.12 20.80
CA LEU A 141 40.57 24.85 21.05
C LEU A 141 41.68 23.97 21.64
N LYS A 142 41.33 22.92 22.41
CA LYS A 142 42.32 21.99 23.00
C LYS A 142 42.82 20.95 22.00
N THR A 143 41.93 20.47 21.13
CA THR A 143 42.19 19.27 20.32
C THR A 143 42.32 19.56 18.83
N ASN A 144 41.92 20.75 18.40
CA ASN A 144 41.74 21.12 16.99
C ASN A 144 40.87 20.10 16.21
N SER A 145 39.96 19.42 16.91
CA SER A 145 39.09 18.36 16.37
C SER A 145 37.64 18.60 16.82
N TYR A 146 36.69 18.22 15.96
CA TYR A 146 35.24 18.31 16.21
C TYR A 146 34.49 17.25 15.40
N LYS A 147 33.23 16.98 15.76
CA LYS A 147 32.38 16.04 15.02
C LYS A 147 31.97 16.64 13.67
N LYS A 148 32.27 15.94 12.58
CA LYS A 148 32.00 16.37 11.19
C LYS A 148 30.61 15.93 10.74
N ASN A 149 29.56 16.66 11.15
CA ASN A 149 28.17 16.29 10.84
C ASN A 149 27.50 17.15 9.76
N ALA A 150 28.22 18.15 9.22
CA ALA A 150 27.73 19.03 8.17
C ALA A 150 28.81 19.23 7.12
N TRP A 151 28.40 19.18 5.85
CA TRP A 151 29.31 19.08 4.71
C TRP A 151 28.87 20.02 3.59
N VAL A 152 29.83 20.69 2.95
CA VAL A 152 29.66 21.22 1.60
C VAL A 152 30.02 20.11 0.62
N TYR A 153 29.25 19.95 -0.45
CA TYR A 153 29.47 18.90 -1.42
C TYR A 153 29.21 19.36 -2.86
N ALA A 154 29.76 18.59 -3.80
CA ALA A 154 29.56 18.71 -5.23
C ALA A 154 29.60 17.31 -5.87
N ASP A 155 28.46 16.83 -6.37
CA ASP A 155 28.34 15.51 -6.99
C ASP A 155 28.21 15.66 -8.50
N ILE A 156 29.09 15.00 -9.27
CA ILE A 156 28.97 14.87 -10.72
C ILE A 156 27.86 13.86 -11.00
N LEU A 157 26.85 14.27 -11.75
CA LEU A 157 25.68 13.48 -12.09
C LEU A 157 25.76 12.94 -13.51
N SER A 158 25.21 11.74 -13.72
CA SER A 158 25.05 11.14 -15.04
C SER A 158 24.06 11.89 -15.94
N SER A 159 23.15 12.69 -15.35
CA SER A 159 22.17 13.49 -16.09
C SER A 159 21.81 14.79 -15.36
N SER A 160 20.89 15.58 -15.92
CA SER A 160 20.36 16.79 -15.27
C SER A 160 19.42 16.52 -14.09
N ASP A 161 19.01 15.27 -13.86
CA ASP A 161 18.14 14.89 -12.75
C ASP A 161 18.96 14.83 -11.43
N PRO A 162 18.60 15.60 -10.37
CA PRO A 162 19.31 15.60 -9.09
C PRO A 162 19.42 14.23 -8.40
N ASN A 163 18.54 13.29 -8.77
CA ASN A 163 18.51 11.92 -8.24
C ASN A 163 19.18 10.89 -9.16
N SER A 164 19.77 11.32 -10.27
CA SER A 164 20.51 10.41 -11.15
C SER A 164 21.83 9.93 -10.52
N GLU A 165 22.36 8.84 -11.07
CA GLU A 165 23.60 8.21 -10.57
C GLU A 165 24.72 9.24 -10.41
N VAL A 166 25.32 9.26 -9.22
CA VAL A 166 26.50 10.05 -8.91
C VAL A 166 27.71 9.36 -9.52
N VAL A 167 28.26 9.96 -10.58
CA VAL A 167 29.45 9.47 -11.27
C VAL A 167 30.70 9.68 -10.42
N ARG A 168 30.73 10.77 -9.64
CA ARG A 168 31.82 11.11 -8.73
C ARG A 168 31.36 12.16 -7.72
N ASP A 169 31.70 12.00 -6.45
CA ASP A 169 31.39 12.97 -5.40
C ASP A 169 32.63 13.72 -4.89
N PHE A 170 32.39 14.94 -4.43
CA PHE A 170 33.38 15.76 -3.73
C PHE A 170 32.72 16.34 -2.49
N SER A 171 33.36 16.26 -1.32
CA SER A 171 32.81 16.84 -0.11
C SER A 171 33.87 17.34 0.87
N LYS A 172 33.48 18.30 1.70
CA LYS A 172 34.33 18.85 2.77
C LYS A 172 33.49 19.21 3.98
N ALA A 173 33.96 18.82 5.16
CA ALA A 173 33.31 19.17 6.41
C ALA A 173 33.32 20.69 6.63
N ILE A 174 32.18 21.23 7.07
CA ILE A 174 32.01 22.65 7.32
C ILE A 174 32.74 23.05 8.59
N ARG A 175 33.46 24.17 8.53
CA ARG A 175 34.22 24.74 9.64
C ARG A 175 33.39 24.85 10.92
N HIS A 176 34.03 24.47 12.02
CA HIS A 176 33.46 24.63 13.36
C HIS A 176 33.41 26.11 13.78
N MET A 177 32.36 26.51 14.50
CA MET A 177 32.19 27.88 15.01
C MET A 177 33.35 28.39 15.87
N GLY A 178 34.07 27.49 16.55
CA GLY A 178 35.28 27.81 17.32
C GLY A 178 36.48 28.23 16.46
N SER A 179 36.42 28.12 15.13
CA SER A 179 37.47 28.56 14.20
C SER A 179 37.48 30.09 13.97
N ALA A 180 36.90 30.87 14.89
CA ALA A 180 36.66 32.29 14.69
C ALA A 180 37.93 33.08 14.39
N GLU A 181 37.81 33.97 13.40
CA GLU A 181 38.92 34.79 12.88
C GLU A 181 38.75 36.28 13.23
N SER A 182 37.60 36.68 13.78
CA SER A 182 37.32 38.07 14.13
C SER A 182 37.86 38.43 15.52
N THR A 183 38.65 39.50 15.61
CA THR A 183 38.99 40.16 16.89
C THR A 183 38.10 41.36 17.19
N GLU A 184 37.17 41.68 16.28
CA GLU A 184 36.16 42.72 16.43
C GLU A 184 34.84 42.08 16.88
N ASN A 185 34.14 42.69 17.85
CA ASN A 185 32.77 42.32 18.16
C ASN A 185 31.85 42.94 17.09
N LEU A 186 31.29 42.10 16.21
CA LEU A 186 30.53 42.57 15.05
C LEU A 186 29.03 42.72 15.38
N CYS A 187 28.48 41.87 16.26
CA CYS A 187 27.09 41.90 16.69
C CYS A 187 26.94 42.19 18.20
N THR A 188 26.52 43.42 18.53
CA THR A 188 26.47 43.94 19.91
C THR A 188 25.04 44.18 20.44
N TRP A 189 24.06 43.44 19.93
CA TRP A 189 22.63 43.74 20.15
C TRP A 189 22.25 43.79 21.66
N PRO A 190 21.68 44.89 22.17
CA PRO A 190 21.68 45.16 23.61
C PRO A 190 20.63 44.41 24.44
N SER A 191 19.54 43.88 23.84
CA SER A 191 18.38 43.38 24.61
C SER A 191 18.30 41.86 24.80
N ASP A 192 18.98 41.04 23.99
CA ASP A 192 18.88 39.57 24.06
C ASP A 192 20.26 38.90 24.03
N ASP A 193 20.56 38.06 25.03
CA ASP A 193 21.89 37.43 25.18
C ASP A 193 22.23 36.41 24.08
N TRP A 194 21.23 35.83 23.42
CA TRP A 194 21.44 34.89 22.30
C TRP A 194 21.73 35.58 20.96
N ARG A 195 21.55 36.91 20.86
CA ARG A 195 21.80 37.68 19.62
C ARG A 195 23.17 38.36 19.57
N LYS A 196 23.92 38.37 20.68
CA LYS A 196 25.26 39.00 20.77
C LYS A 196 26.34 38.01 20.37
N ASP A 197 27.39 38.46 19.69
CA ASP A 197 28.54 37.60 19.43
C ASP A 197 29.09 37.02 20.73
N GLY A 198 29.34 35.71 20.71
CA GLY A 198 30.11 35.07 21.76
C GLY A 198 31.57 35.45 21.62
N SER A 199 32.36 35.26 22.68
CA SER A 199 33.81 35.46 22.62
C SER A 199 34.56 34.40 23.39
N PHE A 200 35.78 34.11 22.95
CA PHE A 200 36.75 33.30 23.66
C PHE A 200 38.13 33.94 23.53
N LYS A 201 39.05 33.59 24.43
CA LYS A 201 40.44 34.04 24.35
C LYS A 201 41.32 32.93 23.80
N ARG A 202 42.30 33.30 22.95
CA ARG A 202 43.30 32.39 22.38
C ARG A 202 44.67 33.07 22.40
N ILE A 203 45.69 32.33 22.84
CA ILE A 203 47.09 32.74 22.71
C ILE A 203 47.44 32.77 21.23
N THR A 204 47.98 33.87 20.74
CA THR A 204 48.38 34.05 19.33
C THR A 204 49.88 33.80 19.16
N ASP A 205 50.33 33.61 17.92
CA ASP A 205 51.75 33.45 17.60
C ASP A 205 52.53 34.78 17.69
N GLU A 206 51.85 35.88 17.99
CA GLU A 206 52.48 37.17 18.22
C GLU A 206 53.15 37.17 19.58
N TYR A 207 54.43 37.47 19.62
CA TYR A 207 55.24 37.52 20.83
C TYR A 207 55.51 38.97 21.20
N ASP A 208 55.14 39.35 22.42
CA ASP A 208 55.42 40.69 22.93
C ASP A 208 56.83 40.71 23.53
N GLU A 209 57.77 41.32 22.80
CA GLU A 209 59.18 41.43 23.21
C GLU A 209 59.36 42.25 24.50
N GLU A 210 58.38 43.07 24.92
CA GLU A 210 58.46 43.89 26.13
C GLU A 210 57.96 43.13 27.37
N THR A 211 57.05 42.17 27.21
CA THR A 211 56.49 41.35 28.30
C THR A 211 57.00 39.90 28.33
N GLU A 212 57.74 39.47 27.31
CA GLU A 212 58.26 38.10 27.13
C GLU A 212 57.16 37.01 27.10
N GLU A 213 55.94 37.37 26.71
CA GLU A 213 54.79 36.46 26.63
C GLU A 213 54.15 36.47 25.23
N TYR A 214 53.57 35.34 24.85
CA TYR A 214 52.71 35.28 23.67
C TYR A 214 51.41 36.03 23.92
N VAL A 215 50.99 36.85 22.96
CA VAL A 215 49.86 37.76 23.09
C VAL A 215 48.56 36.96 23.10
N GLU A 216 47.83 37.03 24.22
CA GLU A 216 46.45 36.54 24.32
C GLU A 216 45.49 37.55 23.67
N LYS A 217 44.73 37.11 22.66
CA LYS A 217 43.69 37.93 22.01
C LYS A 217 42.30 37.35 22.24
N THR A 218 41.32 38.23 22.34
CA THR A 218 39.89 37.87 22.34
C THR A 218 39.41 37.73 20.90
N PHE A 219 38.83 36.59 20.58
CA PHE A 219 38.15 36.31 19.31
C PHE A 219 36.64 36.27 19.53
N TYR A 220 35.89 36.79 18.56
CA TYR A 220 34.43 36.85 18.56
C TYR A 220 33.88 35.89 17.51
N TYR A 221 32.80 35.18 17.87
CA TYR A 221 32.12 34.21 17.03
C TYR A 221 30.61 34.46 16.99
N PRO A 222 29.95 34.15 15.87
CA PRO A 222 28.52 34.37 15.73
C PRO A 222 27.74 33.35 16.57
N SER A 223 26.77 33.83 17.33
CA SER A 223 25.84 33.01 18.14
C SER A 223 24.42 32.99 17.56
N SER A 224 24.18 33.75 16.50
CA SER A 224 22.89 33.94 15.84
C SER A 224 23.07 34.12 14.33
N ILE A 225 21.99 33.97 13.56
CA ILE A 225 21.99 34.21 12.10
C ILE A 225 22.45 35.64 11.78
N LEU A 226 22.03 36.62 12.58
CA LEU A 226 22.47 38.02 12.44
C LEU A 226 23.98 38.17 12.69
N GLY A 227 24.53 37.53 13.72
CA GLY A 227 25.96 37.51 13.95
C GLY A 227 26.71 36.86 12.78
N ALA A 228 26.20 35.74 12.26
CA ALA A 228 26.82 35.00 11.16
C ALA A 228 26.86 35.85 9.87
N SER A 229 25.76 36.52 9.51
CA SER A 229 25.73 37.38 8.33
C SER A 229 26.72 38.54 8.40
N MET A 230 26.94 39.12 9.59
CA MET A 230 27.96 40.17 9.79
C MET A 230 29.39 39.63 9.64
N HIS A 231 29.66 38.42 10.12
CA HIS A 231 30.96 37.77 9.94
C HIS A 231 31.19 37.38 8.47
N PHE A 232 30.17 36.88 7.78
CA PHE A 232 30.23 36.55 6.36
C PHE A 232 30.53 37.80 5.52
N LYS A 233 29.88 38.94 5.79
CA LYS A 233 30.17 40.21 5.12
C LYS A 233 31.62 40.68 5.28
N LYS A 234 32.32 40.30 6.36
CA LYS A 234 33.74 40.60 6.59
C LYS A 234 34.70 39.61 5.90
N GLY A 235 34.17 38.57 5.25
CA GLY A 235 34.94 37.55 4.53
C GLY A 235 35.40 36.38 5.40
N TYR A 236 34.81 36.17 6.58
CA TYR A 236 35.17 35.04 7.45
C TYR A 236 34.41 33.75 7.07
N TYR A 237 34.93 32.61 7.55
CA TYR A 237 34.30 31.27 7.47
C TYR A 237 34.10 30.69 6.06
N TRP A 238 35.01 30.97 5.13
CA TRP A 238 35.02 30.31 3.81
C TRP A 238 35.36 28.82 3.92
N ASN A 239 34.50 27.98 3.37
CA ASN A 239 34.72 26.56 3.13
C ASN A 239 34.94 26.37 1.65
N GLU A 240 36.15 25.96 1.25
CA GLU A 240 36.55 25.81 -0.15
C GLU A 240 36.70 24.34 -0.52
N LEU A 241 36.06 23.92 -1.62
CA LEU A 241 36.04 22.58 -2.19
C LEU A 241 36.52 22.66 -3.64
N ASP A 242 37.64 22.04 -3.92
CA ASP A 242 38.23 21.96 -5.26
C ASP A 242 37.63 20.78 -6.03
N ILE A 243 37.17 21.01 -7.26
CA ILE A 243 36.63 19.95 -8.14
C ILE A 243 37.27 20.02 -9.52
N LEU A 244 37.36 18.87 -10.17
CA LEU A 244 37.88 18.73 -11.52
C LEU A 244 36.87 18.03 -12.43
N LEU A 245 36.51 18.71 -13.51
CA LEU A 245 35.65 18.20 -14.56
C LEU A 245 36.51 17.95 -15.81
N THR A 246 36.64 16.70 -16.24
CA THR A 246 37.40 16.34 -17.46
C THR A 246 36.57 16.56 -18.72
N GLU A 247 35.25 16.67 -18.59
CA GLU A 247 34.29 16.96 -19.63
C GLU A 247 33.12 17.78 -19.07
N ASP A 248 32.32 18.36 -19.96
CA ASP A 248 31.11 19.10 -19.57
C ASP A 248 30.14 18.19 -18.81
N SER A 249 29.78 18.57 -17.59
CA SER A 249 29.07 17.70 -16.64
C SER A 249 27.89 18.42 -15.97
N TYR A 250 26.92 17.65 -15.48
CA TYR A 250 25.94 18.16 -14.52
C TYR A 250 26.51 17.96 -13.11
N VAL A 251 26.47 19.00 -12.29
CA VAL A 251 27.04 19.00 -10.93
C VAL A 251 25.99 19.44 -9.92
N LYS A 252 25.68 18.59 -8.95
CA LYS A 252 24.81 18.88 -7.81
C LYS A 252 25.64 19.48 -6.69
N ILE A 253 25.51 20.77 -6.46
CA ILE A 253 26.29 21.52 -5.45
C ILE A 253 25.38 21.88 -4.29
N GLY A 254 25.81 21.58 -3.07
CA GLY A 254 24.95 21.75 -1.91
C GLY A 254 25.61 21.66 -0.54
N LEU A 255 24.75 21.67 0.48
CA LEU A 255 25.09 21.40 1.88
C LEU A 255 24.28 20.19 2.34
N LYS A 256 24.89 19.31 3.11
CA LYS A 256 24.21 18.14 3.70
C LYS A 256 24.62 17.89 5.14
N LYS A 257 23.72 17.28 5.90
CA LYS A 257 24.01 16.74 7.23
C LYS A 257 24.05 15.21 7.19
N THR A 258 24.88 14.61 8.05
CA THR A 258 25.00 13.15 8.15
C THR A 258 24.13 12.54 9.25
N ASP A 259 23.55 13.37 10.12
CA ASP A 259 22.69 12.92 11.22
C ASP A 259 21.75 14.05 11.66
N TYR A 260 20.59 13.68 12.23
CA TYR A 260 19.69 14.62 12.88
C TYR A 260 20.08 14.74 14.35
N ILE A 261 20.62 15.89 14.74
CA ILE A 261 21.15 16.09 16.08
C ILE A 261 20.49 17.29 16.74
N VAL A 262 19.82 17.02 17.88
CA VAL A 262 19.05 18.01 18.63
C VAL A 262 19.95 19.13 19.14
N GLU A 263 19.55 20.38 18.90
CA GLU A 263 20.28 21.62 19.19
C GLU A 263 21.54 21.88 18.37
N ASP A 264 21.83 21.12 17.31
CA ASP A 264 22.94 21.49 16.44
C ASP A 264 22.56 22.69 15.55
N TRP A 265 23.56 23.38 15.03
CA TRP A 265 23.30 24.58 14.24
C TRP A 265 24.25 24.67 13.05
N LEU A 266 23.66 24.73 11.86
CA LEU A 266 24.35 24.97 10.60
C LEU A 266 23.86 26.31 10.03
N CYS A 267 24.77 27.26 9.82
CA CYS A 267 24.47 28.55 9.23
C CYS A 267 25.34 28.78 8.00
N TRP A 268 24.76 29.31 6.91
CA TRP A 268 25.48 29.55 5.68
C TRP A 268 25.01 30.81 4.94
N GLY A 269 25.86 31.29 4.04
CA GLY A 269 25.63 32.41 3.14
C GLY A 269 26.78 32.53 2.13
N GLY A 270 26.65 33.41 1.14
CA GLY A 270 27.74 33.75 0.22
C GLY A 270 28.34 32.56 -0.54
N TRP A 271 27.75 32.18 -1.67
CA TRP A 271 28.29 31.15 -2.55
C TRP A 271 29.15 31.75 -3.66
N GLU A 272 30.28 31.12 -3.95
CA GLU A 272 31.10 31.41 -5.12
C GLU A 272 31.56 30.13 -5.80
N ILE A 273 31.61 30.17 -7.13
CA ILE A 273 32.24 29.14 -7.95
C ILE A 273 33.33 29.83 -8.72
N ILE A 274 34.59 29.50 -8.45
CA ILE A 274 35.75 30.10 -9.12
C ILE A 274 36.25 29.14 -10.18
N PHE A 275 36.30 29.57 -11.43
CA PHE A 275 36.97 28.80 -12.49
C PHE A 275 38.47 29.07 -12.45
N ASN A 276 39.27 28.03 -12.23
CA ASN A 276 40.72 28.12 -12.06
C ASN A 276 41.50 27.76 -13.34
N GLY A 277 40.84 27.23 -14.37
CA GLY A 277 41.42 26.95 -15.67
C GLY A 277 40.99 25.61 -16.27
N GLU A 278 41.53 25.33 -17.45
CA GLU A 278 41.29 24.09 -18.20
C GLU A 278 41.83 22.84 -17.46
N PRO A 279 41.22 21.66 -17.66
CA PRO A 279 41.64 20.41 -17.01
C PRO A 279 42.90 19.83 -17.69
N THR A 280 44.03 20.52 -17.60
CA THR A 280 45.30 20.05 -18.18
C THR A 280 45.80 18.78 -17.51
N GLU A 281 46.69 18.05 -18.16
CA GLU A 281 47.28 16.82 -17.61
C GLU A 281 47.98 17.06 -16.26
N ASP A 282 48.69 18.18 -16.09
CA ASP A 282 49.30 18.57 -14.80
C ASP A 282 48.25 18.79 -13.69
N VAL A 283 47.08 19.36 -14.03
CA VAL A 283 45.98 19.56 -13.08
C VAL A 283 45.33 18.23 -12.74
N GLN A 284 45.12 17.36 -13.74
CA GLN A 284 44.60 16.01 -13.52
C GLN A 284 45.52 15.19 -12.61
N ILE A 285 46.84 15.28 -12.81
CA ILE A 285 47.83 14.64 -11.93
C ILE A 285 47.74 15.17 -10.50
N LYS A 286 47.62 16.50 -10.30
CA LYS A 286 47.46 17.08 -8.96
C LYS A 286 46.23 16.51 -8.23
N PHE A 287 45.11 16.34 -8.94
CA PHE A 287 43.91 15.73 -8.37
C PHE A 287 44.08 14.24 -8.10
N ALA A 288 44.74 13.50 -9.00
CA ALA A 288 45.06 12.08 -8.77
C ALA A 288 45.94 11.89 -7.52
N GLN A 289 46.91 12.78 -7.28
CA GLN A 289 47.72 12.77 -6.06
C GLN A 289 46.87 12.97 -4.79
N GLN A 290 45.89 13.87 -4.84
CA GLN A 290 44.95 14.10 -3.73
C GLN A 290 44.03 12.90 -3.51
N GLU A 291 43.56 12.28 -4.59
CA GLU A 291 42.70 11.08 -4.58
C GLU A 291 43.44 9.90 -3.93
N TYR A 292 44.68 9.64 -4.34
CA TYR A 292 45.54 8.63 -3.70
C TYR A 292 45.76 8.93 -2.20
N THR A 293 46.06 10.18 -1.85
CA THR A 293 46.27 10.56 -0.44
C THR A 293 45.03 10.25 0.40
N ARG A 294 43.83 10.55 -0.12
CA ARG A 294 42.56 10.26 0.55
C ARG A 294 42.35 8.76 0.74
N GLU A 295 42.52 7.96 -0.30
CA GLU A 295 42.33 6.50 -0.22
C GLU A 295 43.36 5.84 0.70
N LYS A 296 44.59 6.34 0.71
CA LYS A 296 45.62 5.91 1.67
C LYS A 296 45.21 6.22 3.10
N GLU A 297 44.73 7.43 3.39
CA GLU A 297 44.25 7.81 4.73
C GLU A 297 43.09 6.90 5.18
N GLU A 298 42.21 6.52 4.26
CA GLU A 298 41.11 5.58 4.52
C GLU A 298 41.60 4.17 4.82
N LEU A 299 42.56 3.66 4.05
CA LEU A 299 43.18 2.35 4.29
C LEU A 299 43.96 2.32 5.62
N GLU A 300 44.64 3.41 5.99
CA GLU A 300 45.27 3.58 7.30
C GLU A 300 44.24 3.62 8.44
N ALA A 301 43.09 4.26 8.24
CA ALA A 301 41.99 4.26 9.20
C ALA A 301 41.40 2.85 9.37
N LEU A 302 41.22 2.11 8.28
CA LEU A 302 40.75 0.73 8.29
C LEU A 302 41.73 -0.21 9.00
N LYS A 303 43.03 -0.07 8.75
CA LYS A 303 44.07 -0.77 9.52
C LYS A 303 43.90 -0.55 11.02
N ASN A 304 43.77 0.71 11.44
CA ASN A 304 43.59 1.05 12.85
C ASN A 304 42.28 0.46 13.41
N LYS A 305 41.21 0.43 12.60
CA LYS A 305 39.94 -0.20 12.98
C LYS A 305 40.10 -1.71 13.19
N ILE A 306 40.78 -2.42 12.29
CA ILE A 306 41.11 -3.84 12.42
C ILE A 306 41.96 -4.08 13.67
N ALA A 307 43.06 -3.35 13.82
CA ALA A 307 44.00 -3.52 14.95
C ALA A 307 43.35 -3.29 16.32
N ASN A 308 42.34 -2.42 16.40
CA ASN A 308 41.62 -2.11 17.65
C ASN A 308 40.37 -2.98 17.87
N SER A 309 39.99 -3.82 16.90
CA SER A 309 38.84 -4.70 17.00
C SER A 309 39.10 -5.84 18.00
N LYS A 310 38.10 -6.15 18.83
CA LYS A 310 38.19 -7.18 19.86
C LYS A 310 37.22 -8.30 19.57
N PHE A 311 37.77 -9.49 19.38
CA PHE A 311 37.05 -10.73 19.17
C PHE A 311 37.19 -11.63 20.40
N LYS A 312 36.20 -12.49 20.66
CA LYS A 312 36.13 -13.27 21.91
C LYS A 312 37.02 -14.51 21.88
N TYR A 313 37.16 -15.12 20.72
CA TYR A 313 37.84 -16.40 20.49
C TYR A 313 39.04 -16.30 19.55
N LEU A 314 39.13 -15.25 18.74
CA LEU A 314 40.35 -14.91 17.98
C LEU A 314 41.35 -14.16 18.87
N ASN A 315 42.63 -14.56 18.82
CA ASN A 315 43.64 -13.89 19.63
C ASN A 315 44.08 -12.55 19.01
N ASN A 316 44.59 -11.66 19.87
CA ASN A 316 45.03 -10.34 19.42
C ASN A 316 46.18 -10.42 18.41
N SER A 317 47.11 -11.38 18.55
CA SER A 317 48.25 -11.50 17.62
C SER A 317 47.83 -11.81 16.18
N PHE A 318 46.78 -12.60 15.98
CA PHE A 318 46.22 -12.90 14.67
C PHE A 318 45.58 -11.66 14.04
N VAL A 319 44.78 -10.92 14.81
CA VAL A 319 44.19 -9.64 14.38
C VAL A 319 45.28 -8.63 14.01
N GLN A 320 46.38 -8.58 14.77
CA GLN A 320 47.53 -7.74 14.45
C GLN A 320 48.24 -8.20 13.17
N ALA A 321 48.33 -9.51 12.89
CA ALA A 321 48.91 -10.01 11.65
C ALA A 321 48.13 -9.53 10.41
N ILE A 322 46.80 -9.43 10.50
CA ILE A 322 45.96 -8.88 9.43
C ILE A 322 46.20 -7.38 9.28
N ALA A 323 46.26 -6.63 10.38
CA ALA A 323 46.61 -5.21 10.34
C ALA A 323 48.01 -4.96 9.74
N SER A 324 48.97 -5.85 9.99
CA SER A 324 50.30 -5.80 9.36
C SER A 324 50.24 -6.07 7.85
N ALA A 325 49.35 -6.95 7.38
CA ALA A 325 49.15 -7.15 5.94
C ALA A 325 48.63 -5.89 5.25
N VAL A 326 47.78 -5.11 5.92
CA VAL A 326 47.35 -3.79 5.41
C VAL A 326 48.54 -2.82 5.33
N ASP A 327 49.42 -2.80 6.34
CA ASP A 327 50.66 -2.00 6.30
C ASP A 327 51.57 -2.39 5.12
N ASP A 328 51.74 -3.68 4.86
CA ASP A 328 52.57 -4.17 3.74
C ASP A 328 51.97 -3.79 2.37
N ASP A 329 50.64 -3.86 2.22
CA ASP A 329 49.95 -3.39 1.01
C ASP A 329 50.09 -1.86 0.86
N ILE A 330 49.94 -1.07 1.93
CA ILE A 330 50.15 0.39 1.91
C ILE A 330 51.59 0.72 1.46
N MET A 331 52.59 0.00 1.98
CA MET A 331 54.00 0.19 1.57
C MET A 331 54.21 -0.10 0.09
N THR A 332 53.57 -1.15 -0.43
CA THR A 332 53.64 -1.51 -1.85
C THR A 332 52.99 -0.43 -2.73
N SER A 333 51.84 0.10 -2.29
CA SER A 333 51.16 1.22 -2.93
C SER A 333 51.98 2.51 -2.89
N ASP A 334 52.68 2.81 -1.79
CA ASP A 334 53.60 3.95 -1.67
C ASP A 334 54.75 3.86 -2.68
N ASP A 335 55.35 2.68 -2.85
CA ASP A 335 56.40 2.46 -3.84
C ASP A 335 55.88 2.68 -5.27
N ALA A 336 54.69 2.15 -5.60
CA ALA A 336 54.05 2.36 -6.90
C ALA A 336 53.66 3.84 -7.15
N TYR A 337 53.23 4.55 -6.10
CA TYR A 337 52.96 5.98 -6.14
C TYR A 337 54.24 6.80 -6.43
N ASN A 338 55.35 6.47 -5.76
CA ASN A 338 56.64 7.14 -5.99
C ASN A 338 57.17 6.96 -7.43
N ASP A 339 56.93 5.78 -8.03
CA ASP A 339 57.22 5.51 -9.44
C ASP A 339 56.35 6.38 -10.37
N ALA A 340 55.04 6.48 -10.10
CA ALA A 340 54.10 7.33 -10.84
C ALA A 340 54.46 8.84 -10.71
N GLU A 341 54.91 9.27 -9.54
CA GLU A 341 55.40 10.64 -9.33
C GLU A 341 56.66 10.94 -10.14
N SER A 342 57.56 9.97 -10.21
CA SER A 342 58.79 10.08 -11.01
C SER A 342 58.52 10.14 -12.51
N SER A 343 57.51 9.42 -13.00
CA SER A 343 57.13 9.37 -14.42
C SER A 343 56.22 10.53 -14.85
N LYS A 344 55.51 11.16 -13.90
CA LYS A 344 54.44 12.14 -14.14
C LYS A 344 53.35 11.61 -15.07
N SER A 345 53.03 10.32 -14.99
CA SER A 345 52.01 9.68 -15.82
C SER A 345 50.68 9.59 -15.09
N LEU A 346 49.64 10.24 -15.61
CA LEU A 346 48.28 10.14 -15.07
C LEU A 346 47.78 8.68 -15.05
N ASP A 347 48.09 7.91 -16.11
CA ASP A 347 47.70 6.50 -16.21
C ASP A 347 48.33 5.63 -15.11
N GLU A 348 49.52 5.98 -14.62
CA GLU A 348 50.17 5.27 -13.53
C GLU A 348 49.53 5.62 -12.18
N TYR A 349 49.23 6.91 -11.93
CA TYR A 349 48.46 7.31 -10.74
C TYR A 349 47.09 6.62 -10.67
N MET A 350 46.35 6.57 -11.79
CA MET A 350 45.03 5.93 -11.80
C MET A 350 45.09 4.42 -11.54
N LYS A 351 46.20 3.74 -11.87
CA LYS A 351 46.38 2.31 -11.52
C LYS A 351 46.59 2.11 -10.02
N VAL A 352 47.38 3.00 -9.41
CA VAL A 352 47.67 3.02 -7.97
C VAL A 352 46.36 3.23 -7.20
N ILE A 353 45.64 4.32 -7.48
CA ILE A 353 44.29 4.62 -6.92
C ILE A 353 43.33 3.42 -7.06
N LYS A 354 43.20 2.85 -8.26
CA LYS A 354 42.31 1.69 -8.46
C LYS A 354 42.68 0.48 -7.60
N ASN A 355 43.98 0.25 -7.36
CA ASN A 355 44.41 -0.81 -6.48
C ASN A 355 44.07 -0.51 -5.02
N GLU A 356 44.16 0.74 -4.59
CA GLU A 356 43.91 1.16 -3.21
C GLU A 356 42.43 1.06 -2.88
N THR A 357 41.57 1.54 -3.78
CA THR A 357 40.12 1.33 -3.71
C THR A 357 39.77 -0.16 -3.54
N ARG A 358 40.39 -1.04 -4.35
CA ARG A 358 40.17 -2.50 -4.26
C ARG A 358 40.63 -3.08 -2.92
N LEU A 359 41.73 -2.56 -2.35
CA LEU A 359 42.25 -3.00 -1.06
C LEU A 359 41.33 -2.57 0.09
N ILE A 360 40.75 -1.36 0.03
CA ILE A 360 39.75 -0.89 0.99
C ILE A 360 38.58 -1.87 1.03
N GLU A 361 37.94 -2.13 -0.13
CA GLU A 361 36.82 -3.08 -0.24
C GLU A 361 37.19 -4.46 0.34
N TYR A 362 38.34 -5.01 -0.08
CA TYR A 362 38.83 -6.31 0.38
C TYR A 362 39.00 -6.40 1.91
N TYR A 363 39.60 -5.38 2.54
CA TYR A 363 39.85 -5.40 3.98
C TYR A 363 38.62 -5.05 4.81
N GLU A 364 37.67 -4.31 4.25
CA GLU A 364 36.36 -4.09 4.87
C GLU A 364 35.57 -5.39 4.93
N GLU A 365 35.50 -6.12 3.83
CA GLU A 365 34.92 -7.48 3.80
C GLU A 365 35.64 -8.40 4.79
N ASN A 366 36.97 -8.34 4.85
CA ASN A 366 37.76 -9.18 5.76
C ASN A 366 37.39 -8.93 7.23
N LEU A 367 37.30 -7.66 7.63
CA LEU A 367 36.92 -7.28 8.98
C LEU A 367 35.52 -7.82 9.36
N GLN A 368 34.57 -7.78 8.43
CA GLN A 368 33.24 -8.37 8.65
C GLN A 368 33.33 -9.90 8.81
N PHE A 369 34.10 -10.56 7.94
CA PHE A 369 34.26 -12.01 7.96
C PHE A 369 34.93 -12.53 9.24
N LEU A 370 35.87 -11.76 9.82
CA LEU A 370 36.46 -12.09 11.13
C LEU A 370 35.42 -12.21 12.24
N GLY A 371 34.38 -11.38 12.22
CA GLY A 371 33.25 -11.50 13.13
C GLY A 371 32.50 -12.82 12.97
N HIS A 372 32.27 -13.25 11.73
CA HIS A 372 31.62 -14.54 11.44
C HIS A 372 32.46 -15.74 11.87
N LEU A 373 33.77 -15.69 11.67
CA LEU A 373 34.69 -16.73 12.10
C LEU A 373 34.75 -16.84 13.64
N ASP A 374 34.90 -15.71 14.35
CA ASP A 374 34.87 -15.67 15.82
C ASP A 374 33.58 -16.28 16.37
N PHE A 375 32.46 -15.91 15.75
CA PHE A 375 31.15 -16.41 16.11
C PHE A 375 31.00 -17.93 15.89
N LEU A 376 31.42 -18.45 14.73
CA LEU A 376 31.37 -19.89 14.42
C LEU A 376 32.23 -20.69 15.42
N ILE A 377 33.40 -20.18 15.79
CA ILE A 377 34.24 -20.77 16.84
C ILE A 377 33.46 -20.84 18.16
N GLY A 378 32.76 -19.77 18.53
CA GLY A 378 31.91 -19.72 19.72
C GLY A 378 30.80 -20.78 19.71
N LYS A 379 30.08 -20.92 18.60
CA LYS A 379 29.03 -21.95 18.44
C LYS A 379 29.61 -23.37 18.46
N SER A 380 30.78 -23.57 17.86
CA SER A 380 31.46 -24.87 17.86
C SER A 380 31.91 -25.27 19.27
N LYS A 381 32.39 -24.31 20.07
CA LYS A 381 32.68 -24.52 21.50
C LYS A 381 31.43 -24.89 22.29
N LYS A 382 30.33 -24.15 22.13
CA LYS A 382 29.05 -24.49 22.78
C LYS A 382 28.57 -25.90 22.40
N LEU A 383 28.65 -26.26 21.12
CA LEU A 383 28.30 -27.61 20.65
C LEU A 383 29.17 -28.67 21.34
N SER A 384 30.47 -28.41 21.50
CA SER A 384 31.39 -29.34 22.19
C SER A 384 31.15 -29.48 23.70
N GLU A 385 30.41 -28.55 24.31
CA GLU A 385 30.10 -28.56 25.75
C GLU A 385 28.77 -29.27 26.06
N ASN A 386 27.84 -29.28 25.09
CA ASN A 386 26.43 -29.66 25.31
C ASN A 386 25.97 -30.94 24.55
N SER A 387 26.88 -31.71 23.94
CA SER A 387 26.54 -32.89 23.14
C SER A 387 27.30 -34.14 23.60
N GLU A 388 26.63 -35.30 23.63
CA GLU A 388 27.22 -36.59 24.06
C GLU A 388 27.26 -37.65 22.94
N HIS A 389 27.07 -37.23 21.68
CA HIS A 389 27.06 -38.16 20.54
C HIS A 389 28.47 -38.69 20.20
N PRO A 390 28.59 -39.86 19.55
CA PRO A 390 29.88 -40.45 19.18
C PRO A 390 30.80 -39.47 18.42
N GLY A 391 32.13 -39.64 18.48
CA GLY A 391 33.04 -38.74 17.75
C GLY A 391 33.26 -37.35 18.35
N LEU A 392 32.68 -37.04 19.52
CA LEU A 392 32.90 -35.76 20.23
C LEU A 392 34.38 -35.48 20.49
N SER A 393 35.17 -36.50 20.84
CA SER A 393 36.61 -36.35 21.05
C SER A 393 37.35 -35.89 19.80
N ASP A 394 36.94 -36.41 18.64
CA ASP A 394 37.56 -36.10 17.35
C ASP A 394 37.13 -34.70 16.90
N PHE A 395 35.87 -34.31 17.13
CA PHE A 395 35.38 -32.96 16.92
C PHE A 395 36.14 -31.93 17.77
N ILE A 396 36.30 -32.19 19.08
CA ILE A 396 37.07 -31.32 19.98
C ILE A 396 38.53 -31.22 19.52
N ALA A 397 39.12 -32.32 19.08
CA ALA A 397 40.49 -32.32 18.56
C ALA A 397 40.60 -31.44 17.29
N ASN A 398 39.66 -31.57 16.35
CA ASN A 398 39.61 -30.76 15.13
C ASN A 398 39.38 -29.27 15.44
N LEU A 399 38.42 -28.95 16.31
CA LEU A 399 38.14 -27.59 16.77
C LEU A 399 39.40 -26.93 17.36
N ASN A 400 40.08 -27.63 18.26
CA ASN A 400 41.31 -27.11 18.88
C ASN A 400 42.46 -26.98 17.88
N ALA A 401 42.58 -27.90 16.92
CA ALA A 401 43.59 -27.82 15.87
C ALA A 401 43.38 -26.59 14.98
N ILE A 402 42.14 -26.32 14.55
CA ILE A 402 41.78 -25.15 13.73
C ILE A 402 42.04 -23.85 14.51
N ILE A 403 41.57 -23.77 15.76
CA ILE A 403 41.84 -22.59 16.62
C ILE A 403 43.35 -22.38 16.79
N SER A 404 44.13 -23.46 16.94
CA SER A 404 45.58 -23.38 17.06
C SER A 404 46.23 -22.88 15.77
N GLU A 405 45.78 -23.35 14.60
CA GLU A 405 46.27 -22.93 13.29
C GLU A 405 46.06 -21.42 13.10
N ILE A 406 44.82 -20.94 13.28
CA ILE A 406 44.46 -19.52 13.21
C ILE A 406 45.35 -18.69 14.15
N ASN A 407 45.43 -19.10 15.41
CA ASN A 407 46.15 -18.35 16.44
C ASN A 407 47.68 -18.39 16.27
N SER A 408 48.20 -19.32 15.48
CA SER A 408 49.64 -19.44 15.16
C SER A 408 50.06 -18.58 13.97
N LYS A 409 49.10 -18.10 13.16
CA LYS A 409 49.34 -17.25 12.00
C LYS A 409 49.79 -15.85 12.45
N ALA A 410 51.09 -15.61 12.36
CA ALA A 410 51.72 -14.38 12.84
C ALA A 410 51.95 -13.33 11.74
N LEU A 411 51.94 -13.73 10.47
CA LEU A 411 52.16 -12.91 9.29
C LEU A 411 51.42 -13.51 8.09
N PHE A 412 51.11 -12.66 7.10
CA PHE A 412 50.59 -13.05 5.79
C PHE A 412 51.58 -12.57 4.72
N ASP A 413 51.70 -13.32 3.63
CA ASP A 413 52.49 -12.92 2.47
C ASP A 413 51.58 -12.70 1.25
N GLU A 414 52.14 -12.30 0.11
CA GLU A 414 51.35 -12.01 -1.10
C GLU A 414 50.62 -13.24 -1.68
N GLU A 415 51.10 -14.46 -1.42
CA GLU A 415 50.50 -15.71 -1.93
C GLU A 415 49.45 -16.28 -0.97
N ASP A 416 49.46 -15.86 0.29
CA ASP A 416 48.63 -16.33 1.40
C ASP A 416 47.83 -15.17 1.99
N ARG A 417 46.83 -14.72 1.24
CA ARG A 417 46.01 -13.55 1.56
C ARG A 417 45.10 -13.80 2.79
N PRO A 418 44.90 -12.78 3.67
CA PRO A 418 44.14 -12.95 4.91
C PRO A 418 42.71 -13.51 4.78
N MET A 419 41.96 -13.09 3.77
CA MET A 419 40.55 -13.47 3.61
C MET A 419 40.42 -14.95 3.26
N GLU A 420 41.21 -15.39 2.27
CA GLU A 420 41.24 -16.76 1.78
C GLU A 420 41.63 -17.73 2.89
N PHE A 421 42.61 -17.36 3.73
CA PHE A 421 42.97 -18.13 4.93
C PHE A 421 41.77 -18.25 5.89
N CYS A 422 41.13 -17.13 6.24
CA CYS A 422 39.98 -17.13 7.15
C CYS A 422 38.81 -17.97 6.61
N GLN A 423 38.50 -17.85 5.32
CA GLN A 423 37.45 -18.62 4.64
C GLN A 423 37.76 -20.12 4.63
N ALA A 424 39.02 -20.50 4.41
CA ALA A 424 39.45 -21.90 4.46
C ALA A 424 39.28 -22.51 5.86
N GLU A 425 39.67 -21.79 6.91
CA GLU A 425 39.49 -22.25 8.29
C GLU A 425 38.01 -22.31 8.71
N PHE A 426 37.20 -21.34 8.27
CA PHE A 426 35.75 -21.37 8.43
C PHE A 426 35.15 -22.64 7.82
N ALA A 427 35.51 -22.96 6.57
CA ALA A 427 34.99 -24.12 5.86
C ALA A 427 35.38 -25.44 6.53
N LYS A 428 36.64 -25.55 7.00
CA LYS A 428 37.11 -26.72 7.78
C LYS A 428 36.28 -26.89 9.06
N LEU A 429 36.02 -25.80 9.78
CA LEU A 429 35.26 -25.85 11.02
C LEU A 429 33.78 -26.19 10.78
N ALA A 430 33.15 -25.57 9.78
CA ALA A 430 31.79 -25.88 9.39
C ALA A 430 31.63 -27.36 9.03
N LYS A 431 32.56 -27.91 8.25
CA LYS A 431 32.59 -29.34 7.92
C LYS A 431 32.76 -30.22 9.15
N ALA A 432 33.67 -29.87 10.06
CA ALA A 432 33.88 -30.64 11.28
C ALA A 432 32.63 -30.72 12.17
N ARG A 433 31.80 -29.66 12.20
CA ARG A 433 30.49 -29.67 12.88
C ARG A 433 29.50 -30.61 12.20
N GLY A 434 29.40 -30.54 10.88
CA GLY A 434 28.53 -31.42 10.09
C GLY A 434 28.91 -32.90 10.24
N ASP A 435 30.21 -33.21 10.11
CA ASP A 435 30.74 -34.57 10.32
C ASP A 435 30.47 -35.07 11.74
N TYR A 436 30.58 -34.20 12.74
CA TYR A 436 30.26 -34.55 14.13
C TYR A 436 28.78 -34.84 14.33
N LEU A 437 27.89 -34.02 13.77
CA LEU A 437 26.44 -34.27 13.89
C LEU A 437 25.99 -35.51 13.09
N ASP A 438 26.73 -35.93 12.07
CA ASP A 438 26.43 -37.18 11.35
C ASP A 438 26.72 -38.43 12.19
N THR A 439 27.50 -38.35 13.27
CA THR A 439 27.74 -39.53 14.13
C THR A 439 26.55 -39.86 15.04
N GLN A 440 25.54 -38.98 15.09
CA GLN A 440 24.31 -39.17 15.85
C GLN A 440 23.60 -40.46 15.44
N GLU A 441 22.97 -41.13 16.41
CA GLU A 441 22.00 -42.17 16.09
C GLU A 441 20.77 -41.53 15.46
N ALA A 442 20.31 -42.10 14.34
CA ALA A 442 19.10 -41.62 13.68
C ALA A 442 17.85 -42.04 14.48
N ASP A 443 16.80 -41.23 14.41
CA ASP A 443 15.50 -41.54 14.99
C ASP A 443 14.79 -42.70 14.26
N GLU A 444 13.58 -43.03 14.69
CA GLU A 444 12.77 -44.12 14.10
C GLU A 444 12.41 -43.90 12.62
N ASN A 445 12.46 -42.64 12.15
CA ASN A 445 12.23 -42.22 10.78
C ASN A 445 13.54 -42.00 10.02
N GLY A 446 14.68 -42.39 10.61
CA GLY A 446 16.03 -42.27 10.06
C GLY A 446 16.53 -40.83 9.93
N ALA A 447 15.95 -39.88 10.65
CA ALA A 447 16.42 -38.50 10.73
C ALA A 447 17.44 -38.31 11.85
N LYS A 448 18.45 -37.48 11.61
CA LYS A 448 19.40 -36.96 12.61
C LYS A 448 19.17 -35.46 12.77
N ASP A 449 19.22 -34.96 14.00
CA ASP A 449 19.00 -33.54 14.27
C ASP A 449 20.25 -32.72 13.93
N PHE A 450 20.16 -31.94 12.85
CA PHE A 450 21.20 -31.05 12.39
C PHE A 450 20.92 -29.60 12.76
N THR A 451 19.87 -29.29 13.53
CA THR A 451 19.46 -27.94 13.90
C THR A 451 20.61 -27.10 14.48
N ALA A 452 21.53 -27.73 15.21
CA ALA A 452 22.69 -27.05 15.77
C ALA A 452 23.62 -26.40 14.72
N VAL A 453 23.59 -26.79 13.44
CA VAL A 453 24.38 -26.14 12.39
C VAL A 453 23.82 -24.78 12.00
N ILE A 454 22.50 -24.61 12.10
CA ILE A 454 21.79 -23.35 11.83
C ILE A 454 22.31 -22.32 12.80
N ASN A 455 22.67 -21.16 12.27
CA ASN A 455 23.02 -20.04 13.10
C ASN A 455 21.73 -19.38 13.64
N HIS A 456 21.59 -19.28 14.96
CA HIS A 456 20.35 -18.85 15.64
C HIS A 456 19.13 -19.65 15.13
N PRO A 457 19.06 -20.97 15.43
CA PRO A 457 17.94 -21.82 14.99
C PRO A 457 16.61 -21.37 15.58
N TRP A 458 16.64 -20.70 16.73
CA TRP A 458 15.47 -20.22 17.44
C TRP A 458 15.48 -18.70 17.49
N PHE A 459 14.34 -18.10 17.18
CA PHE A 459 14.10 -16.68 17.39
C PHE A 459 13.42 -16.44 18.75
N VAL A 460 13.01 -17.49 19.45
CA VAL A 460 12.47 -17.42 20.81
C VAL A 460 13.58 -17.64 21.85
N ASN A 461 13.39 -17.08 23.05
CA ASN A 461 14.26 -17.36 24.19
C ASN A 461 14.10 -18.81 24.65
N ASP A 462 15.19 -19.43 25.11
CA ASP A 462 15.28 -20.83 25.57
C ASP A 462 14.21 -21.18 26.63
N GLU A 463 13.77 -20.21 27.45
CA GLU A 463 12.69 -20.40 28.44
C GLU A 463 11.29 -20.52 27.82
N TYR A 464 11.13 -20.17 26.54
CA TYR A 464 9.89 -20.16 25.77
C TYR A 464 9.93 -21.14 24.60
N GLU A 465 10.82 -22.14 24.65
CA GLU A 465 10.82 -23.24 23.67
C GLU A 465 9.42 -23.90 23.64
N PRO A 466 8.73 -23.95 22.48
CA PRO A 466 7.40 -24.51 22.40
C PRO A 466 7.41 -25.98 22.83
N VAL A 467 6.48 -26.38 23.71
CA VAL A 467 6.31 -27.78 24.14
C VAL A 467 4.98 -28.32 23.60
N TYR A 468 5.01 -29.53 23.03
CA TYR A 468 3.81 -30.24 22.56
C TYR A 468 2.98 -30.73 23.75
N GLY A 469 1.77 -30.20 23.94
CA GLY A 469 0.89 -30.57 25.05
C GLY A 469 -0.02 -31.73 24.69
N GLU A 470 0.28 -32.97 25.12
CA GLU A 470 -0.59 -34.13 24.90
C GLU A 470 -1.88 -34.12 25.74
N GLU A 471 -1.98 -33.30 26.80
CA GLU A 471 -3.03 -33.45 27.83
C GLU A 471 -4.33 -32.63 27.62
N SER A 472 -4.40 -31.69 26.68
CA SER A 472 -5.56 -30.77 26.57
C SER A 472 -6.59 -31.15 25.50
N GLY A 473 -6.32 -32.13 24.63
CA GLY A 473 -7.23 -32.51 23.54
C GLY A 473 -7.34 -31.49 22.40
N ASP A 474 -6.61 -30.38 22.48
CA ASP A 474 -6.36 -29.47 21.37
C ASP A 474 -5.00 -29.82 20.76
N LEU A 475 -4.97 -30.15 19.47
CA LEU A 475 -3.77 -30.42 18.68
C LEU A 475 -2.96 -29.12 18.45
N ALA A 476 -2.48 -28.46 19.51
CA ALA A 476 -1.78 -27.19 19.44
C ALA A 476 -0.54 -27.16 20.32
N TRP A 477 0.54 -26.60 19.78
CA TRP A 477 1.72 -26.19 20.55
C TRP A 477 1.30 -25.09 21.52
N SER A 478 1.49 -25.29 22.83
CA SER A 478 1.15 -24.27 23.82
C SER A 478 2.40 -23.50 24.22
N LEU A 479 2.41 -22.19 23.94
CA LEU A 479 3.22 -21.22 24.67
C LEU A 479 2.37 -20.73 25.83
N GLN A 480 2.70 -21.08 27.07
CA GLN A 480 1.95 -20.59 28.24
C GLN A 480 2.33 -19.14 28.54
N GLU A 481 1.47 -18.18 28.19
CA GLU A 481 1.46 -16.84 28.80
C GLU A 481 -0.01 -16.32 28.87
N PRO A 482 -0.49 -15.79 30.02
CA PRO A 482 -1.89 -15.37 30.21
C PRO A 482 -2.26 -14.02 29.55
N THR A 483 -1.32 -13.33 28.91
CA THR A 483 -1.41 -11.88 28.60
C THR A 483 -1.93 -11.56 27.19
N TRP A 484 -2.34 -12.57 26.41
CA TRP A 484 -2.79 -12.44 25.01
C TRP A 484 -4.21 -11.85 24.81
N GLN A 485 -4.78 -11.11 25.76
CA GLN A 485 -6.19 -10.71 25.72
C GLN A 485 -6.52 -9.34 25.08
N ASP A 486 -5.55 -8.53 24.66
CA ASP A 486 -5.85 -7.19 24.12
C ASP A 486 -5.67 -7.08 22.60
N ARG A 487 -6.80 -7.03 21.89
CA ARG A 487 -6.92 -6.96 20.42
C ARG A 487 -6.51 -5.59 19.83
N SER A 488 -6.21 -4.60 20.66
CA SER A 488 -6.01 -3.20 20.24
C SER A 488 -4.55 -2.77 20.10
N ALA A 489 -3.59 -3.63 20.46
CA ALA A 489 -2.16 -3.30 20.57
C ALA A 489 -1.29 -3.75 19.38
N LEU A 490 -1.89 -4.32 18.32
CA LEU A 490 -1.19 -4.67 17.08
C LEU A 490 -0.95 -3.41 16.24
N GLY A 491 -0.04 -2.53 16.71
CA GLY A 491 0.45 -1.42 15.90
C GLY A 491 1.21 -1.93 14.69
N GLY A 492 1.18 -1.22 13.57
CA GLY A 492 2.05 -1.51 12.43
C GLY A 492 3.54 -1.47 12.82
N PRO A 493 4.45 -2.00 11.96
CA PRO A 493 5.88 -2.11 12.24
C PRO A 493 6.54 -0.82 12.76
N GLY A 494 6.00 0.35 12.39
CA GLY A 494 6.46 1.66 12.88
C GLY A 494 6.31 1.92 14.38
N ASN A 495 5.45 1.20 15.11
CA ASN A 495 5.22 1.43 16.55
C ASN A 495 6.23 0.72 17.46
N TYR A 496 7.02 -0.23 16.95
CA TYR A 496 7.89 -1.08 17.77
C TYR A 496 9.32 -0.53 17.99
N SER A 497 9.71 0.54 17.29
CA SER A 497 11.06 1.13 17.36
C SER A 497 11.32 1.97 18.64
N SER A 498 10.27 2.35 19.36
CA SER A 498 10.31 3.38 20.43
C SER A 498 10.74 2.88 21.82
N LYS A 499 10.96 1.57 22.01
CA LYS A 499 11.34 0.97 23.32
C LYS A 499 12.68 0.21 23.27
N LYS A 500 13.72 0.86 22.74
CA LYS A 500 15.08 0.28 22.65
C LYS A 500 15.75 0.03 24.01
N GLU A 501 15.39 0.79 25.05
CA GLU A 501 16.20 0.87 26.29
C GLU A 501 15.96 -0.28 27.30
N ASP A 502 14.88 -1.05 27.16
CA ASP A 502 14.52 -2.13 28.09
C ASP A 502 14.75 -3.56 27.52
N ARG A 503 15.42 -3.71 26.36
CA ARG A 503 15.58 -5.01 25.68
C ARG A 503 16.79 -5.79 26.20
N THR A 504 16.60 -6.98 26.77
CA THR A 504 17.69 -7.79 27.36
C THR A 504 17.87 -9.22 26.83
N ASP A 505 17.17 -9.71 25.80
CA ASP A 505 16.96 -11.17 25.71
C ASP A 505 17.22 -11.96 24.42
N ILE A 506 17.21 -11.44 23.17
CA ILE A 506 17.73 -12.20 21.99
C ILE A 506 17.81 -11.38 20.69
N ALA A 507 17.00 -10.32 20.56
CA ALA A 507 17.03 -9.44 19.39
C ALA A 507 18.35 -8.65 19.22
N SER A 508 19.23 -8.64 20.24
CA SER A 508 20.61 -8.16 20.13
C SER A 508 21.57 -9.17 19.51
N ASP A 509 21.20 -10.46 19.51
CA ASP A 509 22.05 -11.57 19.12
C ASP A 509 21.78 -12.02 17.67
N VAL A 510 20.57 -11.76 17.14
CA VAL A 510 20.20 -12.03 15.73
C VAL A 510 20.22 -10.71 14.95
N THR A 511 21.25 -10.50 14.12
CA THR A 511 21.27 -9.39 13.15
C THR A 511 20.80 -9.93 11.80
N ILE A 512 19.72 -9.36 11.26
CA ILE A 512 19.30 -9.62 9.89
C ILE A 512 20.06 -8.66 8.98
N TYR A 513 20.86 -9.20 8.08
CA TYR A 513 21.61 -8.40 7.12
C TYR A 513 20.81 -8.21 5.82
N ILE A 514 21.04 -7.10 5.13
CA ILE A 514 20.51 -6.89 3.77
C ILE A 514 21.42 -7.57 2.73
N ASP A 515 22.68 -7.81 3.09
CA ASP A 515 23.67 -8.40 2.20
C ASP A 515 23.56 -9.93 2.11
N LYS A 516 23.01 -10.40 0.98
CA LYS A 516 22.87 -11.82 0.64
C LYS A 516 24.19 -12.58 0.42
N THR A 517 25.32 -11.89 0.33
CA THR A 517 26.64 -12.51 0.13
C THR A 517 27.21 -13.08 1.44
N VAL A 518 26.67 -12.66 2.59
CA VAL A 518 27.09 -13.13 3.91
C VAL A 518 26.57 -14.55 4.16
N LYS A 519 27.45 -15.53 4.02
CA LYS A 519 27.12 -16.93 4.27
C LYS A 519 26.95 -17.21 5.78
N ASN A 520 26.00 -18.10 6.13
CA ASN A 520 25.72 -18.57 7.48
C ASN A 520 25.20 -17.50 8.47
N GLN A 521 24.59 -16.43 7.96
CA GLN A 521 23.82 -15.45 8.71
C GLN A 521 22.38 -15.39 8.17
N TRP A 522 21.47 -14.90 9.01
CA TRP A 522 20.13 -14.56 8.56
C TRP A 522 20.18 -13.26 7.75
N TYR A 523 19.60 -13.27 6.56
CA TYR A 523 19.51 -12.12 5.67
C TYR A 523 18.14 -12.02 5.01
N GLU A 524 17.82 -10.81 4.55
CA GLU A 524 16.64 -10.54 3.75
C GLU A 524 16.95 -10.76 2.28
N ASN A 525 16.24 -11.69 1.62
CA ASN A 525 16.41 -11.91 0.19
C ASN A 525 15.36 -11.09 -0.58
N MET A 526 15.76 -9.89 -1.03
CA MET A 526 14.94 -9.00 -1.86
C MET A 526 15.41 -9.02 -3.33
N ASP A 527 14.52 -9.34 -4.27
CA ASP A 527 14.59 -8.77 -5.63
C ASP A 527 13.35 -7.89 -5.79
N PHE A 528 13.43 -6.54 -5.79
CA PHE A 528 12.63 -5.60 -6.60
C PHE A 528 12.72 -4.13 -6.13
N THR A 529 12.25 -3.23 -7.00
CA THR A 529 12.53 -1.79 -7.12
C THR A 529 11.40 -0.85 -6.63
N ASP A 530 10.47 -1.31 -5.79
CA ASP A 530 9.25 -0.55 -5.45
C ASP A 530 9.28 0.05 -4.03
N ALA A 531 8.88 1.32 -3.90
CA ALA A 531 9.13 2.19 -2.74
C ALA A 531 8.14 2.05 -1.55
N HIS A 532 7.34 0.99 -1.51
CA HIS A 532 6.25 0.82 -0.52
C HIS A 532 6.45 -0.29 0.51
N ILE A 533 7.69 -0.72 0.72
CA ILE A 533 8.01 -1.84 1.60
C ILE A 533 8.64 -1.34 2.90
N THR A 534 7.94 -1.57 4.02
CA THR A 534 8.55 -1.54 5.36
C THR A 534 9.23 -2.89 5.56
N GLY A 535 10.55 -2.98 5.30
CA GLY A 535 11.30 -4.25 5.29
C GLY A 535 11.16 -5.12 6.53
N MET A 536 11.71 -6.33 6.46
CA MET A 536 11.57 -7.37 7.47
C MET A 536 11.94 -6.93 8.90
N VAL A 537 11.02 -7.06 9.87
CA VAL A 537 11.23 -6.63 11.27
C VAL A 537 11.27 -7.81 12.23
N LEU A 538 12.35 -7.91 13.02
CA LEU A 538 12.35 -8.70 14.26
C LEU A 538 11.52 -7.93 15.30
N TYR A 539 10.29 -8.37 15.54
CA TYR A 539 9.44 -7.74 16.56
C TYR A 539 9.50 -8.55 17.84
N TYR A 540 9.47 -7.87 19.00
CA TYR A 540 9.43 -8.48 20.32
C TYR A 540 8.05 -8.25 20.93
N GLN A 541 7.31 -9.33 21.22
CA GLN A 541 6.01 -9.24 21.87
C GLN A 541 5.85 -10.35 22.92
N ALA A 542 5.78 -9.95 24.19
CA ALA A 542 5.55 -10.84 25.33
C ALA A 542 6.48 -12.07 25.40
N GLY A 543 7.78 -11.90 25.15
CA GLY A 543 8.79 -12.96 25.28
C GLY A 543 9.09 -13.76 24.02
N LEU A 544 8.39 -13.52 22.90
CA LEU A 544 8.68 -14.11 21.58
C LEU A 544 9.25 -13.07 20.62
N VAL A 545 10.30 -13.45 19.88
CA VAL A 545 10.72 -12.75 18.65
C VAL A 545 10.22 -13.53 17.44
N GLY A 546 9.46 -12.87 16.58
CA GLY A 546 9.11 -13.37 15.25
C GLY A 546 9.75 -12.49 14.17
N ALA A 547 10.02 -13.07 13.00
CA ALA A 547 10.38 -12.30 11.81
C ALA A 547 9.12 -12.08 10.97
N CYS A 548 8.68 -10.82 10.82
CA CYS A 548 7.56 -10.45 9.95
C CYS A 548 8.05 -9.96 8.59
N ASP A 549 7.35 -10.37 7.56
CA ASP A 549 7.49 -9.98 6.15
C ASP A 549 6.44 -8.88 5.87
N GLY A 550 6.81 -7.90 5.05
CA GLY A 550 6.05 -6.71 4.72
C GLY A 550 4.84 -6.99 3.82
N TRP A 551 4.15 -5.92 3.43
CA TRP A 551 2.95 -5.98 2.60
C TRP A 551 3.31 -6.25 1.13
N HIS A 552 2.96 -7.43 0.59
CA HIS A 552 3.16 -7.73 -0.83
C HIS A 552 1.89 -8.19 -1.55
N SER A 553 1.64 -7.62 -2.73
CA SER A 553 0.42 -7.86 -3.53
C SER A 553 0.58 -8.90 -4.64
N ASN A 554 1.80 -9.34 -4.96
CA ASN A 554 2.05 -10.31 -6.03
C ASN A 554 2.36 -11.72 -5.50
N ALA A 555 1.83 -12.72 -6.20
CA ALA A 555 2.06 -14.15 -5.94
C ALA A 555 3.51 -14.57 -6.21
N PHE A 556 3.96 -15.56 -5.43
CA PHE A 556 5.30 -16.17 -5.39
C PHE A 556 6.14 -16.09 -6.68
N GLY A 557 7.35 -15.52 -6.56
CA GLY A 557 8.37 -15.38 -7.60
C GLY A 557 9.71 -14.94 -6.99
N SER A 558 10.72 -14.66 -7.81
CA SER A 558 12.07 -14.28 -7.36
C SER A 558 12.14 -13.03 -6.47
N GLY A 559 11.02 -12.33 -6.24
CA GLY A 559 10.94 -11.07 -5.52
C GLY A 559 9.88 -10.97 -4.41
N SER A 560 9.56 -12.08 -3.73
CA SER A 560 8.91 -12.02 -2.40
C SER A 560 9.97 -11.73 -1.33
N GLU A 561 9.64 -11.04 -0.24
CA GLU A 561 10.56 -10.93 0.90
C GLU A 561 10.75 -12.31 1.55
N GLN A 562 11.96 -12.61 2.01
CA GLN A 562 12.27 -13.91 2.60
C GLN A 562 13.28 -13.73 3.72
N ILE A 563 13.07 -14.44 4.84
CA ILE A 563 14.10 -14.65 5.84
C ILE A 563 14.93 -15.86 5.45
N CYS A 564 16.21 -15.64 5.16
CA CYS A 564 17.08 -16.63 4.56
C CYS A 564 18.35 -16.86 5.36
N GLN A 565 18.84 -18.09 5.39
CA GLN A 565 20.20 -18.40 5.86
C GLN A 565 20.86 -19.41 4.94
N ASN A 566 22.09 -19.12 4.53
CA ASN A 566 22.92 -20.05 3.75
C ASN A 566 23.76 -20.93 4.69
N VAL A 567 23.31 -22.16 4.94
CA VAL A 567 23.94 -23.12 5.83
C VAL A 567 25.08 -23.83 5.09
N LEU A 568 26.26 -23.91 5.73
CA LEU A 568 27.48 -24.45 5.14
C LEU A 568 28.04 -25.65 5.91
N GLY A 569 28.86 -26.46 5.22
CA GLY A 569 29.60 -27.56 5.82
C GLY A 569 28.74 -28.79 6.12
N LEU A 570 27.60 -28.91 5.44
CA LEU A 570 26.70 -30.05 5.55
C LEU A 570 27.33 -31.30 4.88
N PRO A 571 27.23 -32.49 5.47
CA PRO A 571 27.48 -33.74 4.77
C PRO A 571 26.60 -33.87 3.53
N SER A 572 27.08 -34.57 2.51
CA SER A 572 26.23 -34.88 1.35
C SER A 572 25.11 -35.83 1.76
N GLY A 573 23.91 -35.61 1.22
CA GLY A 573 22.74 -36.44 1.45
C GLY A 573 21.44 -35.66 1.48
N TYR A 574 20.39 -36.26 2.05
CA TYR A 574 19.04 -35.69 2.04
C TYR A 574 18.68 -34.99 3.34
N TYR A 575 18.01 -33.84 3.22
CA TYR A 575 17.64 -32.98 4.35
C TYR A 575 16.17 -32.58 4.30
N SER A 576 15.54 -32.30 5.44
CA SER A 576 14.25 -31.60 5.51
C SER A 576 14.27 -30.49 6.55
N LEU A 577 13.49 -29.44 6.33
CA LEU A 577 13.35 -28.31 7.23
C LEU A 577 11.97 -28.35 7.91
N LYS A 578 11.94 -28.02 9.21
CA LYS A 578 10.71 -27.78 9.96
C LYS A 578 10.72 -26.41 10.62
N ALA A 579 9.55 -25.82 10.82
CA ALA A 579 9.37 -24.60 11.60
C ALA A 579 7.98 -24.57 12.23
N LEU A 580 7.84 -23.91 13.38
CA LEU A 580 6.52 -23.55 13.90
C LEU A 580 6.20 -22.14 13.43
N LEU A 581 5.06 -21.99 12.77
CA LEU A 581 4.61 -20.70 12.24
C LEU A 581 3.15 -20.42 12.59
N ARG A 582 2.80 -19.14 12.61
CA ARG A 582 1.42 -18.62 12.63
C ARG A 582 1.32 -17.36 11.76
N GLY A 583 0.15 -17.10 11.19
CA GLY A 583 -0.16 -15.81 10.52
C GLY A 583 -0.51 -14.70 11.51
N ASN A 584 -0.89 -13.51 11.01
CA ASN A 584 -1.39 -12.40 11.83
C ASN A 584 -2.92 -12.30 11.69
N GLY A 585 -3.59 -11.92 12.78
CA GLY A 585 -5.01 -12.24 12.98
C GLY A 585 -6.07 -11.25 12.63
N ASP A 586 -5.82 -10.41 11.64
CA ASP A 586 -6.84 -9.53 11.12
C ASP A 586 -7.44 -10.15 9.85
N ASN A 587 -8.77 -10.09 9.69
CA ASN A 587 -9.60 -10.79 8.69
C ASN A 587 -9.30 -10.45 7.20
N TRP A 588 -8.05 -10.28 6.80
CA TRP A 588 -7.63 -9.96 5.45
C TRP A 588 -7.48 -11.26 4.65
N ASN A 589 -8.50 -11.55 3.84
CA ASN A 589 -8.52 -12.71 2.95
C ASN A 589 -7.33 -12.64 1.96
N GLY A 590 -6.32 -13.51 2.11
CA GLY A 590 -5.23 -13.66 1.12
C GLY A 590 -3.80 -13.82 1.64
N GLU A 591 -3.59 -14.07 2.95
CA GLU A 591 -2.25 -14.28 3.52
C GLU A 591 -1.66 -15.63 3.11
N TYR A 592 -0.35 -15.67 2.82
CA TYR A 592 0.38 -16.86 2.39
C TYR A 592 1.69 -16.99 3.18
N HIS A 593 1.91 -18.11 3.88
CA HIS A 593 3.15 -18.34 4.64
C HIS A 593 3.68 -19.76 4.37
N ASN A 594 4.99 -19.90 4.11
CA ASN A 594 5.61 -21.22 4.07
C ASN A 594 7.10 -21.17 4.48
N ILE A 595 7.69 -22.36 4.58
CA ILE A 595 9.14 -22.53 4.74
C ILE A 595 9.70 -23.25 3.52
N PHE A 596 10.97 -23.01 3.23
CA PHE A 596 11.63 -23.57 2.07
C PHE A 596 13.08 -23.96 2.34
N ALA A 597 13.59 -24.84 1.49
CA ALA A 597 15.00 -25.19 1.41
C ALA A 597 15.42 -25.29 -0.06
N THR A 598 16.53 -24.66 -0.43
CA THR A 598 17.07 -24.60 -1.80
C THR A 598 18.52 -25.06 -1.82
N ASN A 599 18.84 -26.03 -2.67
CA ASN A 599 20.21 -26.53 -2.82
C ASN A 599 21.02 -25.73 -3.85
N SER A 600 22.31 -26.03 -3.95
CA SER A 600 23.25 -25.42 -4.91
C SER A 600 22.93 -25.70 -6.39
N LEU A 601 22.05 -26.67 -6.68
CA LEU A 601 21.57 -26.97 -8.03
C LEU A 601 20.34 -26.11 -8.44
N GLY A 602 19.82 -25.31 -7.51
CA GLY A 602 18.62 -24.49 -7.71
C GLY A 602 17.31 -25.26 -7.54
N GLU A 603 17.35 -26.48 -7.00
CA GLU A 603 16.15 -27.22 -6.61
C GLU A 603 15.61 -26.64 -5.30
N THR A 604 14.29 -26.46 -5.21
CA THR A 604 13.63 -25.91 -4.01
C THR A 604 12.52 -26.85 -3.56
N VAL A 605 12.50 -27.16 -2.27
CA VAL A 605 11.36 -27.81 -1.60
C VAL A 605 10.71 -26.83 -0.65
N THR A 606 9.38 -26.82 -0.62
CA THR A 606 8.58 -25.98 0.27
C THR A 606 7.72 -26.83 1.18
N SER A 607 7.30 -26.29 2.33
CA SER A 607 6.23 -26.92 3.11
C SER A 607 4.90 -26.85 2.35
N PRO A 608 4.03 -27.87 2.50
CA PRO A 608 2.70 -27.84 1.90
C PRO A 608 1.95 -26.57 2.29
N VAL A 609 1.33 -25.98 1.27
CA VAL A 609 0.53 -24.78 1.40
C VAL A 609 -0.90 -25.22 1.73
N GLY A 610 -1.53 -24.67 2.78
CA GLY A 610 -2.65 -25.30 3.47
C GLY A 610 -3.82 -24.36 3.75
N GLN A 611 -4.94 -24.65 3.10
CA GLN A 611 -6.29 -24.08 3.24
C GLN A 611 -6.57 -22.71 2.59
N PRO A 612 -7.51 -22.63 1.62
CA PRO A 612 -8.05 -21.40 1.04
C PRO A 612 -9.40 -21.00 1.68
N ASP A 613 -9.45 -20.70 2.99
CA ASP A 613 -10.70 -20.40 3.72
C ASP A 613 -11.27 -18.98 3.42
N SER A 614 -11.21 -18.54 2.16
CA SER A 614 -11.59 -17.19 1.69
C SER A 614 -12.69 -17.26 0.62
N GLU A 615 -13.67 -16.36 0.71
CA GLU A 615 -14.81 -16.21 -0.20
C GLU A 615 -14.43 -15.68 -1.61
N TYR A 616 -13.13 -15.64 -1.97
CA TYR A 616 -12.64 -15.12 -3.24
C TYR A 616 -12.15 -16.25 -4.19
N PRO A 617 -12.92 -16.60 -5.23
CA PRO A 617 -12.72 -17.81 -6.04
C PRO A 617 -11.55 -17.79 -7.05
N ASN A 618 -10.59 -16.86 -6.94
CA ASN A 618 -9.48 -16.70 -7.91
C ASN A 618 -8.10 -17.19 -7.42
N SER A 619 -7.98 -17.83 -6.25
CA SER A 619 -6.68 -18.20 -5.65
C SER A 619 -6.31 -19.69 -5.68
N ALA A 620 -6.96 -20.49 -6.53
CA ALA A 620 -6.80 -21.96 -6.56
C ALA A 620 -5.39 -22.49 -6.91
N GLU A 621 -4.38 -21.63 -7.11
CA GLU A 621 -3.00 -22.03 -7.37
C GLU A 621 -2.01 -21.75 -6.21
N TYR A 622 -2.35 -20.98 -5.17
CA TYR A 622 -1.37 -20.58 -4.14
C TYR A 622 -2.06 -20.21 -2.80
N GLY A 623 -1.67 -20.81 -1.65
CA GLY A 623 -1.81 -20.14 -0.33
C GLY A 623 -2.37 -20.87 0.91
N TRP A 624 -1.81 -20.61 2.11
CA TRP A 624 -2.21 -21.10 3.45
C TRP A 624 -2.99 -20.00 4.20
N ASN A 625 -4.31 -20.11 4.34
CA ASN A 625 -5.25 -19.12 4.90
C ASN A 625 -6.03 -19.76 6.07
N GLU A 626 -5.74 -19.39 7.32
CA GLU A 626 -6.48 -19.90 8.49
C GLU A 626 -7.43 -18.85 9.10
N GLN A 627 -8.68 -19.28 9.33
CA GLN A 627 -9.64 -18.66 10.26
C GLN A 627 -9.23 -18.77 11.75
N ARG A 628 -7.99 -19.18 12.05
CA ARG A 628 -7.42 -19.35 13.41
C ARG A 628 -6.05 -18.70 13.52
N PRO A 629 -5.95 -17.37 13.38
CA PRO A 629 -4.67 -16.68 13.28
C PRO A 629 -3.82 -16.64 14.57
N TYR A 630 -4.18 -17.43 15.57
CA TYR A 630 -3.57 -17.43 16.90
C TYR A 630 -2.96 -18.79 17.28
N ALA A 631 -3.01 -19.80 16.41
CA ALA A 631 -2.44 -21.13 16.68
C ALA A 631 -1.09 -21.33 15.95
N TYR A 632 -0.07 -21.80 16.67
CA TYR A 632 1.19 -22.22 16.05
C TYR A 632 1.05 -23.61 15.43
N VAL A 633 1.41 -23.72 14.15
CA VAL A 633 1.36 -24.96 13.37
C VAL A 633 2.77 -25.35 12.93
N GLU A 634 3.09 -26.63 13.03
CA GLU A 634 4.36 -27.18 12.52
C GLU A 634 4.26 -27.35 11.00
N HIS A 635 5.13 -26.66 10.28
CA HIS A 635 5.37 -26.86 8.86
C HIS A 635 6.61 -27.75 8.68
N LYS A 636 6.56 -28.62 7.67
CA LYS A 636 7.63 -29.53 7.26
C LYS A 636 7.80 -29.44 5.75
N THR A 637 9.02 -29.22 5.25
CA THR A 637 9.33 -29.30 3.82
C THR A 637 9.37 -30.75 3.34
N GLY A 638 9.42 -30.95 2.02
CA GLY A 638 9.94 -32.20 1.46
C GLY A 638 11.40 -32.45 1.85
N ILE A 639 11.93 -33.61 1.44
CA ILE A 639 13.37 -33.86 1.52
C ILE A 639 14.06 -33.25 0.30
N ILE A 640 15.27 -32.72 0.47
CA ILE A 640 16.10 -32.14 -0.58
C ILE A 640 17.50 -32.74 -0.52
N HIS A 641 18.06 -33.08 -1.68
CA HIS A 641 19.42 -33.57 -1.79
C HIS A 641 20.41 -32.40 -1.77
N VAL A 642 21.45 -32.51 -0.94
CA VAL A 642 22.53 -31.51 -0.80
C VAL A 642 23.84 -32.16 -1.21
N PRO A 643 24.39 -31.88 -2.41
CA PRO A 643 25.57 -32.58 -2.94
C PRO A 643 26.91 -31.96 -2.53
N ASP A 644 26.94 -30.67 -2.20
CA ASP A 644 28.17 -29.87 -2.00
C ASP A 644 28.26 -29.25 -0.60
N GLY A 645 27.37 -29.66 0.30
CA GLY A 645 27.34 -29.22 1.68
C GLY A 645 26.84 -27.79 1.91
N GLN A 646 26.12 -27.23 0.93
CA GLN A 646 25.49 -25.90 1.01
C GLN A 646 23.97 -26.01 0.87
N LEU A 647 23.23 -25.39 1.78
CA LEU A 647 21.77 -25.36 1.74
C LEU A 647 21.26 -23.98 2.16
N LEU A 648 20.49 -23.34 1.28
CA LEU A 648 19.72 -22.15 1.63
C LEU A 648 18.43 -22.60 2.31
N ILE A 649 18.16 -22.10 3.52
CA ILE A 649 16.92 -22.35 4.24
C ILE A 649 16.20 -21.03 4.53
N GLY A 650 14.89 -21.07 4.66
CA GLY A 650 14.16 -19.85 4.98
C GLY A 650 12.66 -19.99 5.17
N GLY A 651 12.06 -18.85 5.52
CA GLY A 651 10.63 -18.62 5.54
C GLY A 651 10.28 -17.51 4.55
N GLN A 652 9.10 -17.60 3.95
CA GLN A 652 8.58 -16.55 3.06
C GLN A 652 7.10 -16.32 3.34
N SER A 653 6.66 -15.09 3.14
CA SER A 653 5.30 -14.69 3.39
C SER A 653 4.80 -13.67 2.37
N SER A 654 3.48 -13.50 2.26
CA SER A 654 2.86 -12.41 1.49
C SER A 654 2.34 -11.26 2.35
N MET A 655 2.35 -11.45 3.67
CA MET A 655 1.96 -10.50 4.72
C MET A 655 2.74 -10.82 6.02
N VAL A 656 2.18 -10.62 7.21
CA VAL A 656 2.88 -10.85 8.49
C VAL A 656 2.84 -12.31 8.91
N ALA A 657 3.96 -13.04 8.71
CA ALA A 657 4.19 -14.36 9.28
C ALA A 657 4.99 -14.28 10.59
N ASN A 658 4.82 -15.26 11.48
CA ASN A 658 5.53 -15.35 12.75
C ASN A 658 6.21 -16.72 12.87
N TYR A 659 7.52 -16.77 12.66
CA TYR A 659 8.33 -17.99 12.81
C TYR A 659 8.94 -18.07 14.22
N THR A 660 8.82 -19.19 14.93
CA THR A 660 9.54 -19.38 16.22
C THR A 660 11.01 -19.75 16.02
N GLY A 661 11.34 -20.28 14.84
CA GLY A 661 12.66 -20.82 14.50
C GLY A 661 12.56 -21.98 13.51
N PHE A 662 13.72 -22.53 13.17
CA PHE A 662 13.90 -23.58 12.16
C PHE A 662 14.66 -24.76 12.74
N ARG A 663 14.25 -25.96 12.34
CA ARG A 663 14.92 -27.23 12.65
C ARG A 663 15.32 -27.94 11.36
N LEU A 664 16.55 -28.42 11.29
CA LEU A 664 17.10 -29.11 10.13
C LEU A 664 17.33 -30.57 10.45
N PHE A 665 16.83 -31.47 9.61
CA PHE A 665 16.92 -32.91 9.79
C PHE A 665 17.68 -33.55 8.64
N PHE A 666 18.64 -34.43 8.93
CA PHE A 666 19.48 -35.14 7.96
C PHE A 666 19.14 -36.62 7.89
N TYR A 667 19.02 -37.19 6.69
CA TYR A 667 18.64 -38.59 6.44
C TYR A 667 19.74 -39.43 5.79
N GLY A 668 20.94 -38.88 5.60
CA GLY A 668 22.01 -39.57 4.87
C GLY A 668 21.83 -39.57 3.36
N GLU A 669 22.72 -40.29 2.67
CA GLU A 669 22.69 -40.51 1.21
C GLU A 669 21.55 -41.44 0.77
N GLU A 670 21.09 -42.31 1.67
CA GLU A 670 20.02 -43.28 1.44
C GLU A 670 18.87 -43.05 2.43
N PRO A 671 17.99 -42.05 2.18
CA PRO A 671 16.89 -41.73 3.08
C PRO A 671 15.91 -42.92 3.17
N PRO A 672 15.26 -43.15 4.32
CA PRO A 672 14.30 -44.24 4.52
C PRO A 672 12.93 -43.90 3.90
N VAL A 673 12.91 -43.74 2.58
CA VAL A 673 11.76 -43.28 1.79
C VAL A 673 10.47 -44.08 2.03
N ASN A 674 10.59 -45.36 2.39
CA ASN A 674 9.45 -46.22 2.72
C ASN A 674 8.75 -45.83 4.02
N ASN A 675 9.53 -45.46 5.05
CA ASN A 675 8.98 -45.01 6.32
C ASN A 675 8.33 -43.63 6.15
N LEU A 676 9.02 -42.73 5.43
CA LEU A 676 8.55 -41.37 5.17
C LEU A 676 7.22 -41.33 4.40
N ILE A 677 7.05 -42.15 3.36
CA ILE A 677 5.76 -42.24 2.65
C ILE A 677 4.68 -42.90 3.52
N ALA A 678 5.03 -43.89 4.32
CA ALA A 678 4.06 -44.54 5.20
C ALA A 678 3.48 -43.53 6.22
N GLU A 679 4.33 -42.68 6.79
CA GLU A 679 3.92 -41.55 7.65
C GLU A 679 2.97 -40.60 6.89
N ASP A 680 3.36 -40.12 5.70
CA ASP A 680 2.53 -39.21 4.90
C ASP A 680 1.16 -39.81 4.54
N ILE A 681 1.09 -41.12 4.26
CA ILE A 681 -0.17 -41.82 3.97
C ILE A 681 -1.11 -41.79 5.19
N GLU A 682 -0.59 -42.09 6.38
CA GLU A 682 -1.40 -42.12 7.61
C GLU A 682 -1.91 -40.73 7.97
N GLU A 683 -1.10 -39.69 7.78
CA GLU A 683 -1.56 -38.30 7.94
C GLU A 683 -2.72 -37.94 7.01
N VAL A 684 -2.62 -38.30 5.72
CA VAL A 684 -3.71 -38.02 4.74
C VAL A 684 -4.96 -38.79 5.11
N LYS A 685 -4.85 -40.06 5.55
CA LYS A 685 -6.00 -40.84 6.02
C LYS A 685 -6.69 -40.16 7.19
N LYS A 686 -5.92 -39.72 8.19
CA LYS A 686 -6.45 -39.00 9.35
C LYS A 686 -7.13 -37.69 8.95
N ALA A 687 -6.52 -36.92 8.05
CA ALA A 687 -7.13 -35.69 7.52
C ALA A 687 -8.45 -35.96 6.77
N ALA A 688 -8.57 -37.10 6.08
CA ALA A 688 -9.78 -37.46 5.33
C ALA A 688 -10.99 -37.82 6.21
N GLU A 689 -10.81 -38.06 7.51
CA GLU A 689 -11.89 -38.44 8.43
C GLU A 689 -12.99 -37.38 8.55
N VAL A 690 -12.65 -36.10 8.35
CA VAL A 690 -13.60 -34.97 8.39
C VAL A 690 -14.56 -34.94 7.21
N LEU A 691 -14.23 -35.63 6.10
CA LEU A 691 -15.06 -35.64 4.91
C LEU A 691 -16.39 -36.33 5.18
N THR A 692 -17.47 -35.73 4.70
CA THR A 692 -18.82 -36.26 4.93
C THR A 692 -19.34 -37.04 3.72
N PHE A 693 -19.09 -36.53 2.50
CA PHE A 693 -19.62 -37.13 1.28
C PHE A 693 -18.77 -38.31 0.81
N LYS A 694 -19.41 -39.36 0.30
CA LYS A 694 -18.71 -40.60 -0.09
C LYS A 694 -17.79 -40.44 -1.28
N GLY A 695 -18.19 -39.67 -2.30
CA GLY A 695 -17.36 -39.44 -3.48
C GLY A 695 -16.08 -38.66 -3.15
N ASP A 696 -16.14 -37.78 -2.15
CA ASP A 696 -14.96 -37.06 -1.66
C ASP A 696 -13.97 -38.02 -0.97
N LYS A 697 -14.47 -38.95 -0.14
CA LYS A 697 -13.65 -40.02 0.45
C LYS A 697 -13.05 -40.93 -0.62
N ALA A 698 -13.85 -41.34 -1.60
CA ALA A 698 -13.41 -42.21 -2.68
C ALA A 698 -12.27 -41.58 -3.51
N TYR A 699 -12.33 -40.27 -3.80
CA TYR A 699 -11.25 -39.57 -4.48
C TYR A 699 -9.94 -39.61 -3.69
N VAL A 700 -10.00 -39.36 -2.38
CA VAL A 700 -8.82 -39.39 -1.50
C VAL A 700 -8.25 -40.81 -1.41
N GLU A 701 -9.10 -41.82 -1.24
CA GLU A 701 -8.71 -43.23 -1.25
C GLU A 701 -8.04 -43.63 -2.57
N GLU A 702 -8.49 -43.09 -3.72
CA GLU A 702 -7.86 -43.31 -5.02
C GLU A 702 -6.43 -42.75 -5.07
N GLN A 703 -6.18 -41.56 -4.49
CA GLN A 703 -4.83 -40.99 -4.45
C GLN A 703 -3.91 -41.80 -3.52
N ILE A 704 -4.41 -42.21 -2.36
CA ILE A 704 -3.66 -43.08 -1.44
C ILE A 704 -3.33 -44.42 -2.10
N ALA A 705 -4.28 -45.01 -2.84
CA ALA A 705 -4.09 -46.30 -3.52
C ALA A 705 -3.02 -46.28 -4.62
N LYS A 706 -2.65 -45.09 -5.14
CA LYS A 706 -1.52 -44.94 -6.09
C LYS A 706 -0.16 -45.10 -5.40
N CYS A 707 -0.11 -44.99 -4.07
CA CYS A 707 1.10 -45.08 -3.26
C CYS A 707 1.34 -46.53 -2.78
N VAL A 708 2.03 -47.35 -3.58
CA VAL A 708 2.31 -48.77 -3.27
C VAL A 708 3.70 -48.93 -2.66
N LEU A 709 3.75 -49.41 -1.41
CA LEU A 709 5.01 -49.71 -0.70
C LEU A 709 5.44 -51.18 -0.93
N PRO A 710 6.76 -51.49 -0.95
CA PRO A 710 7.87 -50.54 -0.82
C PRO A 710 8.19 -49.82 -2.14
N ILE A 711 8.68 -48.59 -2.04
CA ILE A 711 9.23 -47.80 -3.13
C ILE A 711 10.73 -48.01 -3.31
N GLU A 712 11.17 -47.99 -4.56
CA GLU A 712 12.57 -48.10 -4.97
C GLU A 712 13.11 -46.71 -5.35
N GLY A 713 13.94 -46.12 -4.47
CA GLY A 713 14.64 -44.86 -4.71
C GLY A 713 13.81 -43.58 -4.52
N THR A 714 14.47 -42.43 -4.63
CA THR A 714 13.92 -41.10 -4.30
C THR A 714 13.04 -40.49 -5.41
N ALA A 715 13.15 -40.95 -6.66
CA ALA A 715 12.28 -40.48 -7.75
C ALA A 715 10.81 -40.90 -7.57
N MET A 716 10.58 -42.13 -7.11
CA MET A 716 9.23 -42.63 -6.83
C MET A 716 8.63 -41.98 -5.57
N PHE A 717 9.48 -41.65 -4.59
CA PHE A 717 9.11 -40.91 -3.38
C PHE A 717 8.40 -39.58 -3.73
N GLU A 718 9.00 -38.76 -4.58
CA GLU A 718 8.40 -37.47 -4.97
C GLU A 718 7.10 -37.62 -5.77
N THR A 719 7.01 -38.66 -6.60
CA THR A 719 5.76 -38.95 -7.34
C THR A 719 4.62 -39.26 -6.37
N TYR A 720 4.87 -40.06 -5.34
CA TYR A 720 3.86 -40.42 -4.34
C TYR A 720 3.46 -39.23 -3.47
N ARG A 721 4.43 -38.38 -3.08
CA ARG A 721 4.13 -37.11 -2.43
C ARG A 721 3.21 -36.22 -3.27
N GLY A 722 3.37 -36.21 -4.59
CA GLY A 722 2.46 -35.50 -5.50
C GLY A 722 1.00 -35.97 -5.42
N TYR A 723 0.78 -37.29 -5.34
CA TYR A 723 -0.58 -37.84 -5.15
C TYR A 723 -1.16 -37.50 -3.78
N LEU A 724 -0.36 -37.65 -2.72
CA LEU A 724 -0.78 -37.33 -1.35
C LEU A 724 -1.06 -35.84 -1.17
N ASN A 725 -0.29 -34.96 -1.81
CA ASN A 725 -0.56 -33.52 -1.82
C ASN A 725 -1.88 -33.21 -2.55
N SER A 726 -2.13 -33.84 -3.70
CA SER A 726 -3.41 -33.71 -4.41
C SER A 726 -4.61 -34.14 -3.55
N ALA A 727 -4.44 -35.15 -2.71
CA ALA A 727 -5.45 -35.57 -1.73
C ALA A 727 -5.67 -34.51 -0.64
N ARG A 728 -4.60 -33.96 -0.04
CA ARG A 728 -4.67 -32.89 0.97
C ARG A 728 -5.39 -31.65 0.42
N THR A 729 -5.04 -31.22 -0.79
CA THR A 729 -5.71 -30.10 -1.48
C THR A 729 -7.21 -30.35 -1.65
N TYR A 730 -7.58 -31.58 -2.04
CA TYR A 730 -8.98 -31.94 -2.21
C TYR A 730 -9.75 -31.98 -0.88
N ILE A 731 -9.17 -32.61 0.16
CA ILE A 731 -9.76 -32.65 1.52
C ILE A 731 -10.08 -31.23 1.98
N ASN A 732 -9.14 -30.31 1.77
CA ASN A 732 -9.29 -28.92 2.16
C ASN A 732 -10.47 -28.25 1.42
N ALA A 733 -10.50 -28.35 0.09
CA ALA A 733 -11.58 -27.78 -0.71
C ALA A 733 -12.97 -28.33 -0.32
N ALA A 734 -13.07 -29.64 -0.09
CA ALA A 734 -14.30 -30.28 0.33
C ALA A 734 -14.76 -29.83 1.72
N THR A 735 -13.83 -29.70 2.66
CA THR A 735 -14.11 -29.23 4.03
C THR A 735 -14.64 -27.81 4.05
N ILE A 736 -14.05 -26.91 3.26
CA ILE A 736 -14.49 -25.51 3.14
C ILE A 736 -15.91 -25.43 2.60
N GLU A 737 -16.18 -26.11 1.49
CA GLU A 737 -17.49 -25.99 0.85
C GLU A 737 -18.60 -26.59 1.72
N MET A 738 -18.31 -27.66 2.47
CA MET A 738 -19.24 -28.23 3.45
C MET A 738 -19.69 -27.22 4.52
N LYS A 739 -18.85 -26.26 4.93
CA LYS A 739 -19.26 -25.21 5.88
C LYS A 739 -20.36 -24.30 5.32
N LYS A 740 -20.45 -24.15 3.99
CA LYS A 740 -21.47 -23.31 3.31
C LYS A 740 -22.81 -24.03 3.15
N PHE A 741 -22.88 -25.33 3.40
CA PHE A 741 -24.07 -26.12 3.15
C PHE A 741 -25.19 -25.80 4.16
N ASN A 742 -26.12 -24.94 3.75
CA ASN A 742 -27.27 -24.50 4.56
C ASN A 742 -28.63 -24.75 3.86
N ALA A 743 -28.65 -25.60 2.82
CA ALA A 743 -29.85 -25.82 2.02
C ALA A 743 -31.01 -26.39 2.86
N ILE A 744 -30.72 -27.32 3.77
CA ILE A 744 -31.70 -27.92 4.68
C ILE A 744 -32.31 -26.86 5.60
N ASP A 745 -31.48 -26.00 6.20
CA ASP A 745 -31.93 -24.92 7.07
C ASP A 745 -32.81 -23.93 6.31
N THR A 746 -32.40 -23.60 5.08
CA THR A 746 -33.18 -22.71 4.19
C THR A 746 -34.56 -23.29 3.89
N TYR A 747 -34.65 -24.56 3.51
CA TYR A 747 -35.95 -25.22 3.28
C TYR A 747 -36.80 -25.30 4.55
N THR A 748 -36.17 -25.59 5.69
CA THR A 748 -36.85 -25.65 6.99
C THR A 748 -37.44 -24.30 7.38
N ALA A 749 -36.69 -23.22 7.18
CA ALA A 749 -37.15 -21.85 7.40
C ALA A 749 -38.34 -21.49 6.50
N ILE A 750 -38.32 -21.88 5.21
CA ILE A 750 -39.46 -21.66 4.30
C ILE A 750 -40.74 -22.31 4.85
N VAL A 751 -40.68 -23.55 5.35
CA VAL A 751 -41.85 -24.24 5.93
C VAL A 751 -42.32 -23.59 7.22
N ALA A 752 -41.38 -23.17 8.08
CA ALA A 752 -41.70 -22.47 9.32
C ALA A 752 -42.42 -21.14 9.07
N ASP A 753 -41.92 -20.35 8.12
CA ASP A 753 -42.51 -19.05 7.74
C ASP A 753 -43.84 -19.24 6.99
N ASN A 754 -43.96 -20.30 6.18
CA ASN A 754 -45.11 -20.55 5.32
C ASN A 754 -45.53 -22.04 5.30
N PRO A 755 -46.27 -22.52 6.32
CA PRO A 755 -46.64 -23.94 6.43
C PRO A 755 -47.40 -24.51 5.22
N ALA A 756 -48.15 -23.66 4.50
CA ALA A 756 -48.90 -24.07 3.30
C ALA A 756 -48.01 -24.40 2.07
N ALA A 757 -46.71 -24.10 2.14
CA ALA A 757 -45.72 -24.40 1.13
C ALA A 757 -44.96 -25.72 1.36
N GLU A 758 -45.24 -26.45 2.44
CA GLU A 758 -44.55 -27.70 2.82
C GLU A 758 -44.49 -28.71 1.66
N ASP A 759 -45.63 -29.00 1.03
CA ASP A 759 -45.71 -29.92 -0.10
C ASP A 759 -44.82 -29.50 -1.30
N MET A 760 -44.60 -28.19 -1.48
CA MET A 760 -43.86 -27.62 -2.61
C MET A 760 -42.35 -27.76 -2.43
N VAL A 761 -41.86 -27.68 -1.19
CA VAL A 761 -40.43 -27.79 -0.87
C VAL A 761 -40.00 -29.22 -0.52
N THR A 762 -40.92 -30.08 -0.09
CA THR A 762 -40.65 -31.47 0.33
C THR A 762 -39.77 -32.28 -0.65
N PRO A 763 -40.00 -32.25 -1.98
CA PRO A 763 -39.14 -32.98 -2.91
C PRO A 763 -37.68 -32.50 -2.90
N ALA A 764 -37.45 -31.19 -2.77
CA ALA A 764 -36.13 -30.59 -2.76
C ALA A 764 -35.42 -30.75 -1.41
N LEU A 765 -36.17 -30.65 -0.30
CA LEU A 765 -35.68 -30.97 1.04
C LEU A 765 -35.22 -32.42 1.12
N ASN A 766 -36.01 -33.37 0.61
CA ASN A 766 -35.62 -34.79 0.57
C ASN A 766 -34.35 -35.06 -0.25
N TYR A 767 -34.13 -34.28 -1.32
CA TYR A 767 -32.88 -34.33 -2.07
C TYR A 767 -31.71 -33.79 -1.23
N ALA A 768 -31.86 -32.61 -0.64
CA ALA A 768 -30.82 -32.00 0.19
C ALA A 768 -30.46 -32.85 1.41
N SER A 769 -31.43 -33.50 2.07
CA SER A 769 -31.20 -34.39 3.22
C SER A 769 -30.45 -35.68 2.87
N LYS A 770 -30.42 -36.08 1.59
CA LYS A 770 -29.70 -37.26 1.10
C LYS A 770 -28.42 -36.91 0.35
N LEU A 771 -28.13 -35.62 0.19
CA LEU A 771 -26.97 -35.16 -0.54
C LEU A 771 -25.69 -35.64 0.17
N GLY A 772 -24.83 -36.36 -0.56
CA GLY A 772 -23.62 -36.97 0.00
C GLY A 772 -23.72 -38.46 0.30
N GLU A 773 -24.93 -39.04 0.26
CA GLU A 773 -25.12 -40.49 0.43
C GLU A 773 -24.75 -41.30 -0.83
N GLY A 774 -24.73 -40.65 -2.01
CA GLY A 774 -24.37 -41.25 -3.29
C GLY A 774 -22.87 -41.51 -3.42
N GLU A 775 -22.50 -42.64 -4.03
CA GLU A 775 -21.09 -43.08 -4.16
C GLU A 775 -20.21 -42.09 -4.96
N ASN A 776 -20.81 -41.25 -5.81
CA ASN A 776 -20.10 -40.23 -6.60
C ASN A 776 -20.42 -38.80 -6.14
N ASP A 777 -21.14 -38.63 -5.04
CA ASP A 777 -21.49 -37.30 -4.53
C ASP A 777 -20.22 -36.64 -3.97
N THR A 778 -19.95 -35.43 -4.43
CA THR A 778 -18.79 -34.64 -4.01
C THR A 778 -19.23 -33.27 -3.54
N TYR A 779 -18.36 -32.58 -2.80
CA TYR A 779 -18.60 -31.22 -2.33
C TYR A 779 -19.04 -30.24 -3.44
N LYS A 780 -18.68 -30.53 -4.70
CA LYS A 780 -19.04 -29.73 -5.89
C LYS A 780 -20.55 -29.61 -6.13
N LEU A 781 -21.38 -30.44 -5.47
CA LEU A 781 -22.83 -30.36 -5.53
C LEU A 781 -23.44 -29.30 -4.59
N ILE A 782 -22.66 -28.81 -3.61
CA ILE A 782 -23.14 -27.93 -2.54
C ILE A 782 -23.60 -26.58 -3.08
N ASP A 783 -22.78 -25.89 -3.89
CA ASP A 783 -23.13 -24.60 -4.49
C ASP A 783 -24.47 -24.66 -5.25
N ALA A 784 -24.67 -25.70 -6.06
CA ALA A 784 -25.91 -25.91 -6.78
C ALA A 784 -27.11 -26.15 -5.84
N ALA A 785 -26.92 -26.91 -4.76
CA ALA A 785 -27.96 -27.17 -3.77
C ALA A 785 -28.36 -25.88 -3.01
N VAL A 786 -27.37 -25.08 -2.58
CA VAL A 786 -27.60 -23.80 -1.88
C VAL A 786 -28.28 -22.78 -2.80
N LYS A 787 -27.81 -22.62 -4.04
CA LYS A 787 -28.46 -21.75 -5.04
C LYS A 787 -29.91 -22.16 -5.30
N THR A 788 -30.17 -23.47 -5.39
CA THR A 788 -31.52 -23.98 -5.59
C THR A 788 -32.40 -23.68 -4.38
N ALA A 789 -31.92 -23.90 -3.15
CA ALA A 789 -32.68 -23.60 -1.92
C ALA A 789 -33.05 -22.12 -1.81
N ASN A 790 -32.10 -21.23 -2.09
CA ASN A 790 -32.34 -19.78 -2.12
C ASN A 790 -33.37 -19.41 -3.20
N LYS A 791 -33.31 -20.01 -4.39
CA LYS A 791 -34.29 -19.75 -5.45
C LYS A 791 -35.69 -20.24 -5.09
N TYR A 792 -35.80 -21.36 -4.37
CA TYR A 792 -37.06 -21.82 -3.80
C TYR A 792 -37.64 -20.80 -2.81
N LYS A 793 -36.81 -20.20 -1.94
CA LYS A 793 -37.24 -19.14 -1.03
C LYS A 793 -37.82 -17.94 -1.79
N GLU A 794 -37.12 -17.48 -2.82
CA GLU A 794 -37.62 -16.39 -3.69
C GLU A 794 -38.96 -16.75 -4.35
N TYR A 795 -39.07 -17.96 -4.89
CA TYR A 795 -40.31 -18.42 -5.53
C TYR A 795 -41.48 -18.50 -4.54
N ILE A 796 -41.28 -19.04 -3.33
CA ILE A 796 -42.35 -19.12 -2.32
C ILE A 796 -42.79 -17.72 -1.88
N ASN A 797 -41.86 -16.78 -1.74
CA ASN A 797 -42.22 -15.38 -1.45
C ASN A 797 -43.10 -14.79 -2.56
N ALA A 798 -42.74 -14.99 -3.84
CA ALA A 798 -43.54 -14.54 -4.98
C ALA A 798 -44.91 -15.25 -5.03
N TYR A 799 -44.96 -16.55 -4.73
CA TYR A 799 -46.19 -17.34 -4.67
C TYR A 799 -47.14 -16.80 -3.60
N VAL A 800 -46.64 -16.51 -2.38
CA VAL A 800 -47.43 -15.95 -1.28
C VAL A 800 -47.91 -14.54 -1.59
N ASP A 801 -47.07 -13.71 -2.22
CA ASP A 801 -47.48 -12.36 -2.62
C ASP A 801 -48.59 -12.39 -3.68
N ALA A 802 -48.47 -13.27 -4.68
CA ALA A 802 -49.48 -13.48 -5.72
C ALA A 802 -50.85 -13.88 -5.15
N GLN A 803 -50.90 -14.61 -4.03
CA GLN A 803 -52.16 -15.02 -3.40
C GLN A 803 -53.03 -13.86 -2.90
N LYS A 804 -52.46 -12.65 -2.75
CA LYS A 804 -53.20 -11.44 -2.34
C LYS A 804 -54.17 -10.93 -3.41
N TYR A 805 -54.00 -11.36 -4.67
CA TYR A 805 -54.77 -10.88 -5.81
C TYR A 805 -55.94 -11.81 -6.14
N ASP A 806 -57.15 -11.26 -6.23
CA ASP A 806 -58.36 -11.97 -6.65
C ASP A 806 -58.53 -11.97 -8.18
N ASP A 807 -57.53 -12.52 -8.89
CA ASP A 807 -57.50 -12.60 -10.36
C ASP A 807 -57.52 -14.07 -10.82
N ALA A 808 -58.30 -14.36 -11.87
CA ALA A 808 -58.51 -15.73 -12.36
C ALA A 808 -57.26 -16.34 -13.00
N ASP A 809 -56.45 -15.53 -13.70
CA ASP A 809 -55.24 -15.98 -14.39
C ASP A 809 -54.12 -16.23 -13.37
N ILE A 810 -54.02 -15.37 -12.34
CA ILE A 810 -53.11 -15.58 -11.20
C ILE A 810 -53.46 -16.88 -10.47
N LYS A 811 -54.73 -17.08 -10.12
CA LYS A 811 -55.19 -18.29 -9.41
C LYS A 811 -54.91 -19.57 -10.19
N GLN A 812 -55.11 -19.56 -11.50
CA GLN A 812 -54.82 -20.70 -12.36
C GLN A 812 -53.30 -20.97 -12.42
N THR A 813 -52.49 -19.92 -12.61
CA THR A 813 -51.02 -20.04 -12.66
C THR A 813 -50.46 -20.59 -11.35
N LEU A 814 -50.94 -20.11 -10.20
CA LEU A 814 -50.53 -20.64 -8.88
C LEU A 814 -50.90 -22.12 -8.72
N ALA A 815 -52.09 -22.53 -9.16
CA ALA A 815 -52.53 -23.92 -9.08
C ALA A 815 -51.66 -24.85 -9.94
N ASP A 816 -51.35 -24.43 -11.17
CA ASP A 816 -50.52 -25.21 -12.11
C ASP A 816 -49.07 -25.34 -11.61
N GLN A 817 -48.48 -24.24 -11.13
CA GLN A 817 -47.12 -24.26 -10.58
C GLN A 817 -47.04 -25.07 -9.28
N LYS A 818 -48.00 -24.92 -8.35
CA LYS A 818 -48.07 -25.72 -7.12
C LYS A 818 -48.16 -27.21 -7.43
N ALA A 819 -48.98 -27.60 -8.41
CA ALA A 819 -49.09 -28.98 -8.84
C ALA A 819 -47.77 -29.53 -9.42
N ALA A 820 -47.04 -28.72 -10.20
CA ALA A 820 -45.77 -29.12 -10.80
C ALA A 820 -44.62 -29.23 -9.79
N ILE A 821 -44.46 -28.24 -8.91
CA ILE A 821 -43.35 -28.17 -7.94
C ILE A 821 -43.49 -29.23 -6.83
N SER A 822 -44.71 -29.59 -6.45
CA SER A 822 -44.96 -30.60 -5.41
C SER A 822 -44.64 -32.03 -5.88
N GLN A 823 -44.49 -32.27 -7.19
CA GLN A 823 -44.19 -33.59 -7.74
C GLN A 823 -42.69 -33.93 -7.75
N LYS A 824 -41.83 -32.92 -7.95
CA LYS A 824 -40.38 -33.11 -8.07
C LYS A 824 -39.63 -31.81 -7.79
N MET A 825 -38.38 -31.94 -7.38
CA MET A 825 -37.44 -30.82 -7.29
C MET A 825 -37.31 -30.12 -8.64
N GLN A 826 -37.35 -28.80 -8.63
CA GLN A 826 -37.22 -27.95 -9.80
C GLN A 826 -35.82 -27.32 -9.85
N THR A 827 -35.36 -27.01 -11.07
CA THR A 827 -34.09 -26.33 -11.27
C THR A 827 -34.23 -24.83 -11.02
N VAL A 828 -33.10 -24.15 -10.83
CA VAL A 828 -33.05 -22.68 -10.68
C VAL A 828 -33.70 -21.98 -11.87
N GLU A 829 -33.48 -22.47 -13.10
CA GLU A 829 -34.06 -21.91 -14.32
C GLU A 829 -35.59 -22.06 -14.33
N GLN A 830 -36.11 -23.24 -13.93
CA GLN A 830 -37.54 -23.48 -13.92
C GLN A 830 -38.25 -22.64 -12.85
N LEU A 831 -37.66 -22.51 -11.66
CA LEU A 831 -38.17 -21.63 -10.61
C LEU A 831 -38.15 -20.16 -11.03
N THR A 832 -37.10 -19.74 -11.73
CA THR A 832 -36.99 -18.39 -12.30
C THR A 832 -38.08 -18.14 -13.35
N SER A 833 -38.38 -19.14 -14.19
CA SER A 833 -39.51 -19.08 -15.12
C SER A 833 -40.83 -18.93 -14.36
N TYR A 834 -41.05 -19.69 -13.28
CA TYR A 834 -42.28 -19.59 -12.49
C TYR A 834 -42.46 -18.22 -11.82
N ILE A 835 -41.38 -17.63 -11.30
CA ILE A 835 -41.38 -16.26 -10.78
C ILE A 835 -41.78 -15.28 -11.89
N SER A 836 -41.18 -15.40 -13.08
CA SER A 836 -41.48 -14.55 -14.24
C SER A 836 -42.93 -14.70 -14.71
N ASP A 837 -43.47 -15.92 -14.72
CA ASP A 837 -44.86 -16.21 -15.13
C ASP A 837 -45.88 -15.56 -14.20
N LEU A 838 -45.57 -15.40 -12.90
CA LEU A 838 -46.41 -14.69 -11.93
C LEU A 838 -46.28 -13.16 -12.05
N ALA A 839 -45.11 -12.65 -12.44
CA ALA A 839 -44.81 -11.22 -12.44
C ALA A 839 -45.75 -10.40 -13.34
N ARG A 840 -46.03 -10.86 -14.57
CA ARG A 840 -46.89 -10.13 -15.52
C ARG A 840 -48.34 -10.04 -15.03
N PRO A 841 -49.03 -11.16 -14.71
CA PRO A 841 -50.39 -11.10 -14.18
C PRO A 841 -50.54 -10.20 -12.94
N ILE A 842 -49.58 -10.27 -12.00
CA ILE A 842 -49.57 -9.41 -10.81
C ILE A 842 -49.48 -7.93 -11.19
N LYS A 843 -48.60 -7.57 -12.13
CA LYS A 843 -48.46 -6.19 -12.60
C LYS A 843 -49.69 -5.71 -13.35
N VAL A 844 -50.30 -6.55 -14.19
CA VAL A 844 -51.56 -6.24 -14.88
C VAL A 844 -52.69 -6.00 -13.86
N ALA A 845 -52.83 -6.87 -12.86
CA ALA A 845 -53.83 -6.72 -11.81
C ALA A 845 -53.59 -5.45 -10.99
N THR A 846 -52.32 -5.16 -10.64
CA THR A 846 -51.91 -3.96 -9.91
C THR A 846 -52.22 -2.68 -10.71
N LEU A 847 -51.83 -2.63 -12.00
CA LEU A 847 -52.12 -1.48 -12.86
C LEU A 847 -53.62 -1.29 -13.08
N THR A 848 -54.37 -2.37 -13.23
CA THR A 848 -55.84 -2.32 -13.33
C THR A 848 -56.45 -1.73 -12.06
N ALA A 849 -56.01 -2.17 -10.88
CA ALA A 849 -56.46 -1.65 -9.59
C ALA A 849 -56.10 -0.17 -9.38
N LEU A 850 -54.97 0.27 -9.94
CA LEU A 850 -54.54 1.68 -9.94
C LEU A 850 -55.26 2.55 -10.98
N GLY A 851 -56.12 1.97 -11.83
CA GLY A 851 -56.92 2.70 -12.81
C GLY A 851 -56.27 2.87 -14.19
N ALA A 852 -55.32 2.02 -14.57
CA ALA A 852 -54.60 2.11 -15.86
C ALA A 852 -55.51 2.09 -17.11
N ALA A 853 -56.75 1.60 -16.99
CA ALA A 853 -57.73 1.60 -18.07
C ALA A 853 -58.14 3.03 -18.52
N ASP A 854 -58.09 3.99 -17.60
CA ASP A 854 -58.45 5.39 -17.84
C ASP A 854 -57.21 6.28 -18.12
N ALA A 855 -56.01 5.70 -18.15
CA ALA A 855 -54.76 6.42 -18.36
C ALA A 855 -54.69 7.05 -19.75
N THR A 856 -54.34 8.34 -19.79
CA THR A 856 -54.01 9.07 -21.02
C THR A 856 -52.77 9.92 -20.81
N GLU A 857 -52.13 10.38 -21.88
CA GLU A 857 -50.98 11.30 -21.75
C GLU A 857 -51.31 12.56 -20.93
N ALA A 858 -52.55 13.04 -20.99
CA ALA A 858 -53.02 14.20 -20.23
C ALA A 858 -53.36 13.87 -18.77
N SER A 859 -53.60 12.60 -18.45
CA SER A 859 -53.96 12.11 -17.12
C SER A 859 -53.27 10.77 -16.87
N PRO A 860 -51.95 10.76 -16.64
CA PRO A 860 -51.20 9.53 -16.39
C PRO A 860 -51.55 8.93 -15.03
N VAL A 861 -51.48 7.61 -14.92
CA VAL A 861 -51.69 6.88 -13.67
C VAL A 861 -50.35 6.67 -12.97
N ASP A 862 -50.29 6.98 -11.68
CA ASP A 862 -49.12 6.71 -10.85
C ASP A 862 -49.02 5.21 -10.54
N VAL A 863 -47.93 4.59 -10.97
CA VAL A 863 -47.62 3.16 -10.78
C VAL A 863 -46.28 2.99 -10.07
N THR A 864 -45.86 3.99 -9.29
CA THR A 864 -44.59 4.00 -8.55
C THR A 864 -44.48 2.84 -7.56
N SER A 865 -45.61 2.30 -7.08
CA SER A 865 -45.63 1.10 -6.23
C SER A 865 -45.05 -0.16 -6.88
N LEU A 866 -44.81 -0.15 -8.20
CA LEU A 866 -44.06 -1.21 -8.88
C LEU A 866 -42.54 -1.15 -8.64
N ILE A 867 -42.01 -0.03 -8.17
CA ILE A 867 -40.61 0.16 -7.81
C ILE A 867 -40.44 -0.23 -6.33
N VAL A 868 -39.44 -1.05 -6.03
CA VAL A 868 -39.10 -1.39 -4.64
C VAL A 868 -38.24 -0.29 -4.04
N ASN A 869 -38.64 0.20 -2.86
CA ASN A 869 -37.94 1.25 -2.11
C ASN A 869 -37.61 2.50 -2.95
N PRO A 870 -38.60 3.14 -3.60
CA PRO A 870 -38.37 4.26 -4.53
C PRO A 870 -37.81 5.52 -3.84
N THR A 871 -38.10 5.69 -2.55
CA THR A 871 -37.69 6.84 -1.72
C THR A 871 -36.53 6.52 -0.78
N PHE A 872 -36.01 5.30 -0.79
CA PHE A 872 -34.95 4.83 0.11
C PHE A 872 -35.22 5.03 1.63
N GLU A 873 -36.47 5.25 2.05
CA GLU A 873 -36.86 5.48 3.46
C GLU A 873 -37.20 4.18 4.22
N ALA A 874 -37.36 3.04 3.55
CA ALA A 874 -37.76 1.79 4.20
C ALA A 874 -36.58 1.09 4.92
N GLY A 875 -36.66 0.92 6.25
CA GLY A 875 -35.70 0.13 7.04
C GLY A 875 -35.37 0.62 8.46
N ASN A 876 -36.11 1.59 9.02
CA ASN A 876 -35.67 2.26 10.24
C ASN A 876 -36.18 1.60 11.53
N GLN A 877 -35.46 0.60 12.07
CA GLN A 877 -35.46 0.29 13.52
C GLN A 877 -34.44 -0.80 13.90
N SER A 878 -33.15 -0.53 13.76
CA SER A 878 -32.05 -1.06 14.61
C SER A 878 -30.72 -0.93 13.87
N GLN A 879 -29.74 -0.35 14.57
CA GLN A 879 -28.31 -0.37 14.27
C GLN A 879 -27.79 0.55 13.16
N TRP A 880 -26.57 1.04 13.41
CA TRP A 880 -25.69 1.92 12.66
C TRP A 880 -25.34 1.47 11.22
N ASP A 881 -26.12 0.57 10.63
CA ASP A 881 -25.94 0.12 9.25
C ASP A 881 -26.75 1.00 8.31
N LYS A 882 -26.01 1.90 7.64
CA LYS A 882 -26.21 2.41 6.27
C LYS A 882 -27.59 2.08 5.68
N GLY A 883 -28.43 3.11 5.49
CA GLY A 883 -29.73 3.02 4.82
C GLY A 883 -29.73 2.01 3.66
N THR A 884 -30.53 0.96 3.79
CA THR A 884 -30.38 -0.19 2.89
C THR A 884 -30.87 0.16 1.48
N THR A 885 -30.03 -0.06 0.46
CA THR A 885 -30.38 0.02 -0.98
C THR A 885 -31.26 -1.17 -1.41
N THR A 886 -32.08 -1.69 -0.49
CA THR A 886 -32.86 -2.92 -0.64
C THR A 886 -33.71 -2.86 -1.91
N GLY A 887 -33.56 -3.88 -2.75
CA GLY A 887 -34.22 -3.96 -4.06
C GLY A 887 -33.47 -3.30 -5.22
N TRP A 888 -32.33 -2.66 -4.97
CA TRP A 888 -31.47 -2.04 -5.99
C TRP A 888 -30.13 -2.78 -6.11
N THR A 889 -29.55 -2.74 -7.32
CA THR A 889 -28.25 -3.31 -7.66
C THR A 889 -27.32 -2.17 -8.07
N SER A 890 -26.07 -2.21 -7.62
CA SER A 890 -25.06 -1.22 -8.00
C SER A 890 -23.82 -1.91 -8.55
N THR A 891 -23.25 -1.38 -9.63
CA THR A 891 -21.93 -1.76 -10.13
C THR A 891 -20.82 -0.82 -9.64
N ILE A 892 -21.19 0.17 -8.82
CA ILE A 892 -20.32 1.24 -8.29
C ILE A 892 -20.63 1.47 -6.82
N SER A 893 -19.65 1.94 -6.05
CA SER A 893 -19.88 2.22 -4.62
C SER A 893 -20.90 3.35 -4.46
N SER A 894 -21.83 3.17 -3.52
CA SER A 894 -22.88 4.14 -3.22
C SER A 894 -23.05 4.26 -1.71
N GLN A 895 -23.37 5.46 -1.23
CA GLN A 895 -23.62 5.73 0.18
C GLN A 895 -25.01 6.32 0.37
N THR A 896 -25.67 5.96 1.47
CA THR A 896 -26.94 6.56 1.89
C THR A 896 -26.71 7.47 3.08
N ASN A 897 -27.48 8.55 3.17
CA ASN A 897 -27.33 9.55 4.22
C ASN A 897 -27.52 8.97 5.65
N GLU A 898 -26.61 9.33 6.57
CA GLU A 898 -26.62 8.98 8.00
C GLU A 898 -27.87 9.46 8.76
N TYR A 899 -28.60 10.45 8.25
CA TYR A 899 -29.77 11.05 8.92
C TYR A 899 -31.11 10.34 8.67
N SER A 900 -31.14 9.13 8.09
CA SER A 900 -32.37 8.37 7.82
C SER A 900 -33.38 9.04 6.88
N ARG A 901 -32.92 9.81 5.87
CA ARG A 901 -33.78 10.65 5.00
C ARG A 901 -33.80 10.29 3.51
N GLY A 902 -33.48 9.04 3.15
CA GLY A 902 -33.93 8.49 1.87
C GLY A 902 -33.20 8.92 0.59
N ASN A 903 -31.99 9.49 0.62
CA ASN A 903 -31.24 9.78 -0.61
C ASN A 903 -29.91 9.00 -0.73
N VAL A 904 -29.47 8.81 -1.97
CA VAL A 904 -28.29 8.03 -2.34
C VAL A 904 -27.26 8.92 -3.05
N GLU A 905 -26.01 8.78 -2.64
CA GLU A 905 -24.84 9.45 -3.21
C GLU A 905 -23.90 8.43 -3.88
N ILE A 906 -23.33 8.84 -5.01
CA ILE A 906 -22.22 8.20 -5.70
C ILE A 906 -21.11 9.25 -5.83
N TRP A 907 -20.07 9.12 -5.01
CA TRP A 907 -18.93 10.04 -4.93
C TRP A 907 -17.64 9.41 -5.45
N ASN A 908 -16.95 10.11 -6.35
CA ASN A 908 -15.63 9.74 -6.86
C ASN A 908 -15.53 8.28 -7.34
N GLN A 909 -16.53 7.84 -8.12
CA GLN A 909 -16.57 6.48 -8.67
C GLN A 909 -16.29 6.48 -10.17
N GLY A 910 -15.85 5.34 -10.70
CA GLY A 910 -15.73 5.15 -12.14
C GLY A 910 -17.07 5.11 -12.88
N ASN A 911 -17.03 4.62 -14.13
CA ASN A 911 -18.25 4.33 -14.89
C ASN A 911 -19.03 3.16 -14.25
N GLY A 912 -20.36 3.23 -14.32
CA GLY A 912 -21.22 2.19 -13.77
C GLY A 912 -22.65 2.66 -13.53
N SER A 913 -23.48 1.81 -12.95
CA SER A 913 -24.91 2.04 -12.77
C SER A 913 -25.42 1.62 -11.40
N PHE A 914 -26.43 2.35 -10.93
CA PHE A 914 -27.29 2.01 -9.81
C PHE A 914 -28.71 1.80 -10.35
N SER A 915 -29.21 0.55 -10.31
CA SER A 915 -30.39 0.15 -11.07
C SER A 915 -31.27 -0.90 -10.38
N GLN A 916 -32.51 -1.01 -10.83
CA GLN A 916 -33.48 -2.02 -10.42
C GLN A 916 -34.12 -2.66 -11.65
N LYS A 917 -34.26 -4.00 -11.64
CA LYS A 917 -34.95 -4.73 -12.70
C LYS A 917 -36.42 -4.94 -12.35
N LEU A 918 -37.30 -4.56 -13.26
CA LEU A 918 -38.74 -4.73 -13.18
C LEU A 918 -39.18 -5.76 -14.23
N ILE A 919 -39.50 -6.98 -13.78
CA ILE A 919 -39.86 -8.13 -14.64
C ILE A 919 -41.35 -8.11 -15.01
N GLY A 920 -41.70 -8.43 -16.27
CA GLY A 920 -43.11 -8.61 -16.68
C GLY A 920 -43.90 -7.30 -16.81
N MET A 921 -43.26 -6.23 -17.28
CA MET A 921 -43.94 -4.94 -17.46
C MET A 921 -45.02 -5.04 -18.55
N PRO A 922 -46.28 -4.64 -18.27
CA PRO A 922 -47.33 -4.66 -19.28
C PRO A 922 -47.08 -3.65 -20.41
N ALA A 923 -47.52 -3.96 -21.63
CA ALA A 923 -47.32 -3.08 -22.78
C ALA A 923 -47.96 -1.69 -22.62
N GLY A 924 -47.28 -0.66 -23.11
CA GLY A 924 -47.74 0.72 -23.08
C GLY A 924 -46.60 1.73 -22.95
N ILE A 925 -46.97 3.00 -22.83
CA ILE A 925 -46.07 4.13 -22.71
C ILE A 925 -45.94 4.50 -21.22
N TYR A 926 -44.71 4.57 -20.75
CA TYR A 926 -44.36 4.91 -19.37
C TYR A 926 -43.46 6.16 -19.32
N GLU A 927 -43.48 6.85 -18.20
CA GLU A 927 -42.54 7.93 -17.85
C GLU A 927 -41.89 7.56 -16.51
N LEU A 928 -40.58 7.35 -16.52
CA LEU A 928 -39.77 7.24 -15.32
C LEU A 928 -39.27 8.64 -14.96
N SER A 929 -39.31 9.00 -13.69
CA SER A 929 -38.70 10.22 -13.19
C SER A 929 -37.96 10.01 -11.88
N CYS A 930 -36.95 10.83 -11.62
CA CYS A 930 -36.17 10.79 -10.39
C CYS A 930 -35.62 12.20 -10.10
N TYR A 931 -35.58 12.58 -8.83
CA TYR A 931 -34.87 13.78 -8.44
C TYR A 931 -33.38 13.46 -8.40
N ALA A 932 -32.58 14.09 -9.24
CA ALA A 932 -31.16 13.82 -9.30
C ALA A 932 -30.37 15.06 -9.72
N LEU A 933 -29.12 15.12 -9.26
CA LEU A 933 -28.15 16.15 -9.58
C LEU A 933 -26.80 15.49 -9.88
N TYR A 934 -26.13 15.97 -10.93
CA TYR A 934 -24.75 15.60 -11.24
C TYR A 934 -23.83 16.82 -11.21
N ARG A 935 -22.65 16.65 -10.60
CA ARG A 935 -21.59 17.66 -10.54
C ARG A 935 -20.25 17.01 -10.89
N ASP A 936 -19.53 17.57 -11.84
CA ASP A 936 -18.12 17.21 -12.04
C ASP A 936 -17.25 17.92 -10.99
N ASN A 937 -16.02 17.47 -10.76
CA ASN A 937 -15.10 18.08 -9.78
C ASN A 937 -14.71 19.54 -10.05
N THR A 938 -15.42 20.24 -10.92
CA THR A 938 -15.27 21.68 -11.02
C THR A 938 -15.98 22.34 -9.85
N ALA A 939 -15.26 23.18 -9.11
CA ALA A 939 -15.91 24.11 -8.19
C ALA A 939 -16.95 24.90 -8.99
N VAL A 940 -18.15 25.07 -8.44
CA VAL A 940 -19.14 25.92 -9.10
C VAL A 940 -18.61 27.35 -9.03
N THR A 941 -18.19 27.89 -10.18
CA THR A 941 -17.58 29.23 -10.30
C THR A 941 -18.45 30.13 -11.17
N ALA A 942 -18.24 31.44 -11.06
CA ALA A 942 -18.94 32.41 -11.90
C ALA A 942 -18.67 32.18 -13.41
N ASP A 943 -17.49 31.68 -13.77
CA ASP A 943 -17.11 31.39 -15.15
C ASP A 943 -17.83 30.16 -15.69
N LEU A 944 -18.03 29.12 -14.87
CA LEU A 944 -18.81 27.94 -15.26
C LEU A 944 -20.28 28.29 -15.53
N VAL A 945 -20.87 29.17 -14.70
CA VAL A 945 -22.23 29.69 -14.89
C VAL A 945 -22.34 30.51 -16.18
N LYS A 946 -21.34 31.33 -16.48
CA LYS A 946 -21.27 32.10 -17.73
C LYS A 946 -21.13 31.17 -18.95
N ALA A 947 -20.26 30.18 -18.89
CA ALA A 947 -20.08 29.19 -19.96
C ALA A 947 -21.40 28.46 -20.28
N TYR A 948 -22.17 28.08 -19.26
CA TYR A 948 -23.49 27.48 -19.47
C TYR A 948 -24.51 28.47 -20.07
N ASN A 949 -24.49 29.73 -19.65
CA ASN A 949 -25.33 30.78 -20.26
C ASN A 949 -24.99 31.01 -21.73
N GLU A 950 -23.70 30.98 -22.08
CA GLU A 950 -23.18 31.15 -23.43
C GLU A 950 -23.46 29.95 -24.34
N ALA A 951 -23.54 28.73 -23.79
CA ALA A 951 -23.91 27.52 -24.53
C ALA A 951 -25.35 27.59 -25.09
N GLY A 952 -26.21 28.47 -24.56
CA GLY A 952 -27.51 28.77 -25.16
C GLY A 952 -28.63 27.76 -24.87
N GLY A 953 -28.45 26.86 -23.89
CA GLY A 953 -29.50 25.94 -23.41
C GLY A 953 -29.00 24.55 -23.07
N GLU A 954 -29.86 23.77 -22.42
CA GLU A 954 -29.63 22.38 -21.96
C GLU A 954 -29.12 21.46 -23.11
N GLU A 955 -29.66 21.60 -24.32
CA GLU A 955 -29.29 20.76 -25.47
C GLU A 955 -27.85 20.99 -25.98
N ASN A 956 -27.21 22.12 -25.64
CA ASN A 956 -25.89 22.52 -26.12
C ASN A 956 -24.81 22.45 -25.03
N TRP A 957 -25.16 22.03 -23.81
CA TRP A 957 -24.22 21.91 -22.71
C TRP A 957 -23.39 20.63 -22.83
N ALA A 958 -22.07 20.75 -22.77
CA ALA A 958 -21.14 19.66 -23.10
C ALA A 958 -20.96 18.62 -21.97
N ASN A 959 -21.51 18.86 -20.77
CA ASN A 959 -21.12 18.18 -19.54
C ASN A 959 -22.19 17.20 -19.02
N HIS A 960 -22.69 16.30 -19.88
CA HIS A 960 -23.72 15.32 -19.53
C HIS A 960 -23.12 13.94 -19.18
N ASN A 961 -22.47 13.83 -18.03
CA ASN A 961 -21.70 12.63 -17.66
C ASN A 961 -22.50 11.60 -16.86
N ALA A 962 -23.75 11.91 -16.50
CA ALA A 962 -24.68 10.99 -15.85
C ALA A 962 -26.06 11.01 -16.53
N GLU A 963 -26.75 9.87 -16.48
CA GLU A 963 -28.04 9.65 -17.14
C GLU A 963 -29.02 8.92 -16.23
N LEU A 964 -30.29 9.36 -16.22
CA LEU A 964 -31.44 8.56 -15.83
C LEU A 964 -31.80 7.67 -17.02
N PHE A 965 -31.78 6.35 -16.84
CA PHE A 965 -31.93 5.41 -17.94
C PHE A 965 -33.00 4.35 -17.69
N VAL A 966 -33.52 3.82 -18.81
CA VAL A 966 -34.37 2.65 -18.90
C VAL A 966 -33.86 1.76 -20.03
N LYS A 967 -33.48 0.53 -19.71
CA LYS A 967 -33.07 -0.48 -20.68
C LYS A 967 -34.10 -1.59 -20.76
N THR A 968 -34.59 -1.90 -21.95
CA THR A 968 -35.56 -3.01 -22.14
C THR A 968 -34.86 -4.31 -22.52
N SER A 969 -35.48 -5.45 -22.24
CA SER A 969 -34.99 -6.78 -22.63
C SER A 969 -34.80 -6.97 -24.14
N LEU A 970 -35.41 -6.12 -24.97
CA LEU A 970 -35.21 -6.10 -26.42
C LEU A 970 -33.99 -5.26 -26.87
N GLY A 971 -33.22 -4.73 -25.91
CA GLY A 971 -32.00 -3.96 -26.18
C GLY A 971 -32.24 -2.49 -26.52
N ASN A 972 -33.46 -1.97 -26.33
CA ASN A 972 -33.72 -0.54 -26.43
C ASN A 972 -33.19 0.14 -25.16
N ASP A 973 -32.46 1.23 -25.34
CA ASP A 973 -31.90 2.04 -24.27
C ASP A 973 -32.47 3.46 -24.39
N PHE A 974 -33.26 3.85 -23.39
CA PHE A 974 -33.86 5.17 -23.28
C PHE A 974 -33.16 5.90 -22.15
N ALA A 975 -32.66 7.11 -22.39
CA ALA A 975 -32.00 7.88 -21.36
C ALA A 975 -32.34 9.36 -21.45
N SER A 976 -32.31 10.03 -20.30
CA SER A 976 -32.24 11.49 -20.19
C SER A 976 -31.02 11.84 -19.35
N TYR A 977 -30.29 12.87 -19.73
CA TYR A 977 -29.17 13.35 -18.93
C TYR A 977 -29.66 13.79 -17.54
N VAL A 978 -28.84 13.54 -16.53
CA VAL A 978 -29.07 14.04 -15.18
C VAL A 978 -28.66 15.51 -15.15
N LYS A 979 -29.57 16.34 -14.67
CA LYS A 979 -29.35 17.78 -14.59
C LYS A 979 -28.11 18.11 -13.75
N GLY A 980 -27.29 19.03 -14.26
CA GLY A 980 -26.16 19.64 -13.56
C GLY A 980 -26.38 21.12 -13.27
N ILE A 981 -25.63 21.99 -13.98
CA ILE A 981 -25.64 23.45 -13.79
C ILE A 981 -26.98 24.13 -14.14
N GLU A 982 -27.78 23.47 -14.96
CA GLU A 982 -29.08 23.90 -15.46
C GLU A 982 -30.18 23.88 -14.41
N ALA A 983 -30.08 23.01 -13.41
CA ALA A 983 -30.94 23.05 -12.23
C ALA A 983 -30.80 24.39 -11.49
N LEU A 984 -29.73 25.14 -11.72
CA LEU A 984 -29.31 26.21 -10.83
C LEU A 984 -29.83 27.60 -11.25
N LYS A 985 -30.52 27.71 -12.41
CA LYS A 985 -31.05 28.99 -12.95
C LYS A 985 -32.36 29.49 -12.33
N ASN A 986 -33.14 28.61 -11.71
CA ASN A 986 -34.51 28.91 -11.29
C ASN A 986 -34.66 29.18 -9.79
N THR A 987 -33.56 29.20 -9.04
CA THR A 987 -33.57 29.46 -7.61
C THR A 987 -33.09 30.89 -7.39
N THR A 988 -34.03 31.81 -7.13
CA THR A 988 -33.75 32.99 -6.30
C THR A 988 -34.42 32.79 -4.94
N PRO A 989 -33.88 31.97 -4.01
CA PRO A 989 -34.37 31.94 -2.65
C PRO A 989 -33.36 32.73 -1.82
N THR A 990 -33.82 33.82 -1.21
CA THR A 990 -33.17 34.28 0.02
C THR A 990 -33.21 33.11 1.00
N PHE A 991 -32.12 32.35 1.12
CA PHE A 991 -31.99 31.34 2.16
C PHE A 991 -31.79 32.05 3.49
N THR A 992 -32.90 32.46 4.08
CA THR A 992 -32.93 32.89 5.47
C THR A 992 -33.68 31.82 6.25
N ARG A 993 -32.89 30.95 6.92
CA ARG A 993 -33.20 30.17 8.13
C ARG A 993 -33.92 28.81 8.01
N VAL A 994 -33.31 27.79 8.62
CA VAL A 994 -34.01 26.63 9.21
C VAL A 994 -33.57 26.52 10.66
N ALA A 995 -34.36 27.07 11.58
CA ALA A 995 -34.25 26.81 13.00
C ALA A 995 -34.82 25.40 13.28
N THR A 996 -34.04 24.49 13.88
CA THR A 996 -34.51 23.14 14.22
C THR A 996 -35.28 23.08 15.55
N ALA A 997 -35.35 24.18 16.31
CA ALA A 997 -36.27 24.40 17.42
C ALA A 997 -36.45 25.91 17.68
N PHE A 998 -37.62 26.32 18.16
CA PHE A 998 -37.88 27.66 18.68
C PHE A 998 -38.18 27.54 20.18
N GLU A 999 -37.38 28.16 21.04
CA GLU A 999 -37.77 28.44 22.43
C GLU A 999 -38.09 29.92 22.59
N TYR A 1000 -39.07 30.20 23.44
CA TYR A 1000 -39.48 31.54 23.83
C TYR A 1000 -38.82 31.88 25.16
N ASP A 1001 -37.93 32.86 25.16
CA ASP A 1001 -37.41 33.45 26.38
C ASP A 1001 -38.43 34.47 26.91
N GLU A 1002 -39.03 34.17 28.07
CA GLU A 1002 -39.98 35.08 28.74
C GLU A 1002 -39.32 36.41 29.19
N GLU A 1003 -37.98 36.49 29.27
CA GLU A 1003 -37.27 37.71 29.68
C GLU A 1003 -36.93 38.65 28.50
N ASN A 1004 -36.95 38.18 27.25
CA ASN A 1004 -36.55 38.97 26.06
C ASN A 1004 -37.67 39.13 25.01
N ASN A 1005 -38.84 39.57 25.48
CA ASN A 1005 -39.86 40.19 24.62
C ASN A 1005 -40.43 39.32 23.48
N ASN A 1006 -40.38 37.98 23.59
CA ASN A 1006 -40.95 37.03 22.63
C ASN A 1006 -40.31 37.03 21.22
N GLU A 1007 -39.08 37.51 21.06
CA GLU A 1007 -38.34 37.40 19.80
C GLU A 1007 -37.68 36.00 19.69
N PRO A 1008 -37.94 35.20 18.64
CA PRO A 1008 -37.39 33.85 18.48
C PRO A 1008 -35.89 33.85 18.15
N TYR A 1009 -35.10 32.93 18.73
CA TYR A 1009 -33.67 32.74 18.41
C TYR A 1009 -33.30 31.27 18.12
N GLU A 1010 -32.15 31.06 17.45
CA GLU A 1010 -31.70 29.78 16.84
C GLU A 1010 -30.53 29.14 17.61
N THR A 1011 -30.48 27.80 17.66
CA THR A 1011 -29.49 27.02 18.45
C THR A 1011 -28.91 25.81 17.69
N GLU A 1012 -27.64 25.44 17.98
CA GLU A 1012 -26.92 24.26 17.43
C GLU A 1012 -26.82 23.10 18.47
N MET A 1013 -26.90 21.84 18.03
CA MET A 1013 -26.55 20.66 18.83
C MET A 1013 -25.06 20.31 18.71
N THR A 1014 -24.34 20.23 19.83
CA THR A 1014 -23.03 19.56 19.87
C THR A 1014 -23.05 18.39 20.86
N THR A 1015 -22.52 17.23 20.45
CA THR A 1015 -22.23 16.10 21.33
C THR A 1015 -20.77 16.18 21.75
N SER A 1016 -20.49 16.56 23.00
CA SER A 1016 -19.18 16.30 23.60
C SER A 1016 -19.25 15.04 24.45
N ALA A 1017 -18.37 14.08 24.19
CA ALA A 1017 -18.14 12.96 25.10
C ALA A 1017 -17.64 13.52 26.44
N PRO A 1018 -18.19 13.11 27.59
CA PRO A 1018 -17.55 13.40 28.86
C PRO A 1018 -16.38 12.42 29.07
N GLU A 1019 -15.22 12.94 29.46
CA GLU A 1019 -14.19 12.13 30.10
C GLU A 1019 -14.75 11.59 31.42
N GLY A 1020 -14.91 10.26 31.52
CA GLY A 1020 -15.26 9.58 32.77
C GLY A 1020 -16.03 8.28 32.55
N GLU A 1021 -15.43 7.17 33.00
CA GLU A 1021 -16.02 5.83 32.97
C GLU A 1021 -17.26 5.70 33.87
N GLY A 1022 -18.33 5.10 33.34
CA GLY A 1022 -19.37 4.46 34.16
C GLY A 1022 -20.82 4.87 33.89
N GLU A 1023 -21.55 3.92 33.27
CA GLU A 1023 -23.01 3.71 33.26
C GLU A 1023 -23.94 4.77 32.62
N ASP A 1024 -24.72 4.27 31.65
CA ASP A 1024 -25.91 4.81 30.99
C ASP A 1024 -26.54 6.08 31.60
N ILE A 1025 -26.18 7.24 31.04
CA ILE A 1025 -27.01 8.45 31.08
C ILE A 1025 -26.98 9.11 29.69
N PRO A 1026 -28.14 9.42 29.07
CA PRO A 1026 -28.19 10.08 27.76
C PRO A 1026 -27.56 11.49 27.80
N SER A 1027 -26.83 11.82 26.74
CA SER A 1027 -26.11 13.08 26.49
C SER A 1027 -26.91 14.33 26.88
N VAL A 1028 -26.34 15.19 27.72
CA VAL A 1028 -26.87 16.54 27.96
C VAL A 1028 -26.54 17.43 26.75
N THR A 1029 -27.57 17.91 26.06
CA THR A 1029 -27.46 18.84 24.93
C THR A 1029 -27.08 20.24 25.41
N LYS A 1030 -26.03 20.84 24.84
CA LYS A 1030 -25.64 22.23 25.11
C LYS A 1030 -25.74 23.06 23.83
N TRP A 1031 -26.27 24.28 23.96
CA TRP A 1031 -26.63 25.16 22.83
C TRP A 1031 -25.66 26.37 22.71
N THR A 1032 -25.17 26.67 21.50
CA THR A 1032 -24.27 27.82 21.20
C THR A 1032 -24.70 28.63 19.96
N HIS A 1033 -24.30 29.92 19.90
CA HIS A 1033 -24.63 30.89 18.84
C HIS A 1033 -23.60 30.89 17.69
N VAL A 1034 -24.05 30.98 16.43
CA VAL A 1034 -23.19 31.10 15.21
C VAL A 1034 -23.69 32.19 14.24
N ALA A 1035 -22.77 32.76 13.44
CA ALA A 1035 -23.05 33.88 12.52
C ALA A 1035 -23.65 33.43 11.18
N LEU A 1036 -24.32 34.35 10.48
CA LEU A 1036 -24.90 34.14 9.15
C LEU A 1036 -23.81 33.73 8.13
N GLY A 1037 -23.97 32.58 7.47
CA GLY A 1037 -23.03 32.07 6.47
C GLY A 1037 -21.93 31.15 7.00
N SER A 1038 -21.96 30.77 8.28
CA SER A 1038 -20.91 29.96 8.92
C SER A 1038 -21.11 28.44 8.84
N TYR A 1039 -22.11 27.91 8.10
CA TYR A 1039 -22.41 26.46 8.06
C TYR A 1039 -22.57 25.92 6.62
N PRO A 1040 -22.15 24.65 6.35
CA PRO A 1040 -21.57 24.25 5.07
C PRO A 1040 -22.56 23.60 4.07
N PHE A 1041 -23.86 23.86 4.18
CA PHE A 1041 -24.84 23.06 3.43
C PHE A 1041 -25.00 23.47 1.95
N ASP A 1042 -24.57 24.69 1.57
CA ASP A 1042 -24.62 25.19 0.19
C ASP A 1042 -23.35 26.00 -0.20
N THR A 1043 -22.91 25.89 -1.45
CA THR A 1043 -21.95 26.83 -2.07
C THR A 1043 -22.71 28.03 -2.64
N GLN A 1044 -22.17 29.25 -2.50
CA GLN A 1044 -22.75 30.46 -3.10
C GLN A 1044 -21.82 31.04 -4.17
N VAL A 1045 -22.39 31.48 -5.30
CA VAL A 1045 -21.66 32.16 -6.37
C VAL A 1045 -22.44 33.40 -6.81
N GLU A 1046 -21.79 34.55 -6.84
CA GLU A 1046 -22.35 35.74 -7.49
C GLU A 1046 -21.95 35.82 -8.96
N VAL A 1047 -22.94 36.05 -9.82
CA VAL A 1047 -22.74 36.30 -11.25
C VAL A 1047 -23.60 37.50 -11.66
N ASP A 1048 -22.95 38.57 -12.13
CA ASP A 1048 -23.58 39.79 -12.62
C ASP A 1048 -24.65 40.38 -11.68
N GLY A 1049 -24.39 40.33 -10.36
CA GLY A 1049 -25.28 40.84 -9.32
C GLY A 1049 -26.42 39.90 -8.90
N THR A 1050 -26.42 38.66 -9.38
CA THR A 1050 -27.33 37.59 -8.95
C THR A 1050 -26.57 36.54 -8.14
N THR A 1051 -27.01 36.26 -6.92
CA THR A 1051 -26.46 35.17 -6.09
C THR A 1051 -27.15 33.85 -6.42
N TYR A 1052 -26.36 32.83 -6.72
CA TYR A 1052 -26.79 31.45 -6.97
C TYR A 1052 -26.32 30.57 -5.81
N CYS A 1053 -27.20 29.71 -5.30
CA CYS A 1053 -26.89 28.75 -4.23
C CYS A 1053 -26.96 27.32 -4.75
N TYR A 1054 -26.04 26.47 -4.28
CA TYR A 1054 -25.86 25.11 -4.79
C TYR A 1054 -25.73 24.12 -3.64
N PRO A 1055 -26.47 22.99 -3.64
CA PRO A 1055 -26.30 21.98 -2.61
C PRO A 1055 -24.88 21.39 -2.68
N ALA A 1056 -24.17 21.42 -1.55
CA ALA A 1056 -22.81 20.86 -1.42
C ALA A 1056 -22.78 19.63 -0.49
N SER A 1057 -23.95 19.12 -0.12
CA SER A 1057 -24.13 18.02 0.81
C SER A 1057 -25.39 17.22 0.51
N MET A 1058 -25.45 15.96 0.96
CA MET A 1058 -26.66 15.13 0.83
C MET A 1058 -27.88 15.77 1.51
N TYR A 1059 -27.69 16.47 2.62
CA TYR A 1059 -28.76 17.17 3.32
C TYR A 1059 -29.26 18.39 2.54
N GLY A 1060 -28.35 19.19 1.97
CA GLY A 1060 -28.70 20.34 1.13
C GLY A 1060 -29.53 19.92 -0.07
N PHE A 1061 -29.12 18.87 -0.78
CA PHE A 1061 -29.88 18.34 -1.92
C PHE A 1061 -31.32 17.95 -1.53
N TYR A 1062 -31.50 17.21 -0.43
CA TYR A 1062 -32.81 16.79 0.06
C TYR A 1062 -33.77 17.98 0.29
N GLN A 1063 -33.27 19.05 0.91
CA GLN A 1063 -34.09 20.23 1.18
C GLN A 1063 -34.38 21.01 -0.11
N CYS A 1064 -33.38 21.14 -1.00
CA CYS A 1064 -33.52 21.86 -2.25
C CYS A 1064 -34.57 21.24 -3.16
N TRP A 1065 -34.57 19.91 -3.36
CA TRP A 1065 -35.54 19.30 -4.27
C TRP A 1065 -36.96 19.32 -3.70
N LYS A 1066 -37.15 19.23 -2.38
CA LYS A 1066 -38.47 19.38 -1.75
C LYS A 1066 -39.08 20.77 -1.95
N GLN A 1067 -38.24 21.80 -1.87
CA GLN A 1067 -38.68 23.18 -2.05
C GLN A 1067 -38.84 23.55 -3.54
N PHE A 1068 -37.99 23.00 -4.40
CA PHE A 1068 -37.96 23.28 -5.85
C PHE A 1068 -38.00 22.00 -6.68
N PRO A 1069 -39.08 21.20 -6.63
CA PRO A 1069 -39.11 19.88 -7.24
C PRO A 1069 -38.93 19.91 -8.77
N ASN A 1070 -39.49 20.91 -9.45
CA ASN A 1070 -39.40 21.04 -10.91
C ASN A 1070 -37.96 21.24 -11.41
N VAL A 1071 -37.06 21.66 -10.53
CA VAL A 1071 -35.68 21.95 -10.85
C VAL A 1071 -34.86 20.66 -10.97
N TYR A 1072 -34.94 19.79 -9.97
CA TYR A 1072 -34.12 18.58 -9.85
C TYR A 1072 -34.77 17.34 -10.45
N LEU A 1073 -36.03 17.43 -10.92
CA LEU A 1073 -36.75 16.31 -11.53
C LEU A 1073 -36.22 16.02 -12.94
N ASN A 1074 -35.68 14.81 -13.13
CA ASN A 1074 -35.26 14.25 -14.41
C ASN A 1074 -36.31 13.26 -14.89
N LYS A 1075 -36.52 13.15 -16.21
CA LYS A 1075 -37.60 12.33 -16.80
C LYS A 1075 -37.16 11.64 -18.08
N VAL A 1076 -37.52 10.37 -18.21
CA VAL A 1076 -37.36 9.60 -19.44
C VAL A 1076 -38.67 8.88 -19.79
N ARG A 1077 -39.12 9.05 -21.03
CA ARG A 1077 -40.29 8.35 -21.57
C ARG A 1077 -39.85 7.15 -22.40
N PHE A 1078 -40.55 6.04 -22.24
CA PHE A 1078 -40.23 4.80 -22.93
C PHE A 1078 -41.50 4.00 -23.25
N GLU A 1079 -41.41 3.20 -24.31
CA GLU A 1079 -42.47 2.27 -24.72
C GLU A 1079 -42.07 0.85 -24.34
N VAL A 1080 -42.99 0.14 -23.69
CA VAL A 1080 -42.92 -1.32 -23.48
C VAL A 1080 -43.80 -1.99 -24.53
N LYS A 1081 -43.22 -2.83 -25.37
CA LYS A 1081 -43.92 -3.36 -26.57
C LYS A 1081 -44.74 -4.61 -26.29
N GLU A 1082 -44.16 -5.60 -25.61
CA GLU A 1082 -44.85 -6.77 -25.07
C GLU A 1082 -43.91 -7.56 -24.15
N ASP A 1083 -44.32 -7.86 -22.92
CA ASP A 1083 -43.62 -8.76 -21.98
C ASP A 1083 -42.13 -8.49 -21.73
N GLU A 1084 -41.77 -7.21 -21.52
CA GLU A 1084 -40.38 -6.85 -21.30
C GLU A 1084 -40.01 -6.83 -19.81
N THR A 1085 -38.81 -7.35 -19.52
CA THR A 1085 -38.08 -6.94 -18.31
C THR A 1085 -37.42 -5.61 -18.63
N ILE A 1086 -37.66 -4.61 -17.79
CA ILE A 1086 -36.96 -3.33 -17.90
C ILE A 1086 -35.98 -3.17 -16.75
N GLU A 1087 -34.87 -2.51 -17.00
CA GLU A 1087 -33.91 -2.08 -16.00
C GLU A 1087 -33.97 -0.56 -15.92
N ILE A 1088 -34.32 -0.02 -14.75
CA ILE A 1088 -34.44 1.40 -14.49
C ILE A 1088 -33.33 1.84 -13.55
N GLY A 1089 -32.78 3.05 -13.71
CA GLY A 1089 -31.75 3.52 -12.78
C GLY A 1089 -31.01 4.76 -13.24
N LEU A 1090 -29.90 5.05 -12.57
CA LEU A 1090 -28.95 6.09 -12.94
C LEU A 1090 -27.61 5.47 -13.31
N ARG A 1091 -26.92 6.05 -14.28
CA ARG A 1091 -25.58 5.60 -14.69
C ARG A 1091 -24.62 6.76 -14.95
N LYS A 1092 -23.34 6.50 -14.76
CA LYS A 1092 -22.23 7.37 -15.14
C LYS A 1092 -21.55 6.81 -16.37
N ASN A 1093 -21.36 7.67 -17.37
CA ASN A 1093 -20.83 7.27 -18.68
C ASN A 1093 -19.31 7.48 -18.80
N VAL A 1094 -18.70 8.22 -17.88
CA VAL A 1094 -17.26 8.53 -17.83
C VAL A 1094 -16.73 8.42 -16.41
N THR A 1095 -15.41 8.27 -16.28
CA THR A 1095 -14.72 8.35 -14.99
C THR A 1095 -14.16 9.75 -14.83
N ILE A 1096 -14.63 10.48 -13.83
CA ILE A 1096 -14.14 11.82 -13.47
C ILE A 1096 -13.79 11.77 -11.99
N SER A 1097 -12.54 12.10 -11.66
CA SER A 1097 -12.09 12.17 -10.28
C SER A 1097 -12.91 13.19 -9.51
N GLU A 1098 -13.36 12.85 -8.30
CA GLU A 1098 -14.11 13.71 -7.35
C GLU A 1098 -15.43 14.27 -7.90
N ASP A 1099 -16.04 13.59 -8.88
CA ASP A 1099 -17.40 13.91 -9.29
C ASP A 1099 -18.45 13.38 -8.29
N TRP A 1100 -19.65 13.93 -8.41
CA TRP A 1100 -20.74 13.71 -7.47
C TRP A 1100 -22.07 13.53 -8.19
N LEU A 1101 -22.70 12.37 -7.98
CA LEU A 1101 -24.06 12.08 -8.41
C LEU A 1101 -24.90 11.81 -7.17
N ILE A 1102 -26.00 12.55 -7.01
CA ILE A 1102 -26.92 12.39 -5.90
C ILE A 1102 -28.36 12.32 -6.38
N PHE A 1103 -29.18 11.47 -5.78
CA PHE A 1103 -30.56 11.24 -6.22
C PHE A 1103 -31.49 10.69 -5.13
N ASP A 1104 -32.80 10.82 -5.38
CA ASP A 1104 -33.90 10.40 -4.51
C ASP A 1104 -35.22 10.25 -5.31
N ASP A 1105 -36.20 9.57 -4.72
CA ASP A 1105 -37.62 9.49 -5.07
C ASP A 1105 -37.88 9.16 -6.55
N PHE A 1106 -37.57 7.91 -6.91
CA PHE A 1106 -37.92 7.35 -8.21
C PHE A 1106 -39.45 7.20 -8.35
N GLN A 1107 -40.00 7.71 -9.45
CA GLN A 1107 -41.42 7.68 -9.75
C GLN A 1107 -41.66 7.05 -11.10
N LEU A 1108 -42.73 6.25 -11.21
CA LEU A 1108 -43.11 5.62 -12.46
C LEU A 1108 -44.58 5.90 -12.77
N LYS A 1109 -44.83 6.41 -13.98
CA LYS A 1109 -46.19 6.72 -14.45
C LYS A 1109 -46.53 5.91 -15.70
N TYR A 1110 -47.76 5.43 -15.76
CA TYR A 1110 -48.36 4.81 -16.95
C TYR A 1110 -49.19 5.84 -17.70
N LEU A 1111 -48.83 6.12 -18.96
CA LEU A 1111 -49.43 7.19 -19.75
C LEU A 1111 -50.55 6.64 -20.62
N SER A 1112 -50.33 5.53 -21.33
CA SER A 1112 -51.35 4.90 -22.17
C SER A 1112 -50.93 3.52 -22.64
N GLY A 1113 -51.91 2.71 -23.08
CA GLY A 1113 -51.69 1.48 -23.82
C GLY A 1113 -53.00 0.73 -24.05
N ASP A 1114 -53.00 -0.20 -24.99
CA ASP A 1114 -54.25 -0.84 -25.45
C ASP A 1114 -54.65 -2.05 -24.60
N ILE A 1115 -53.74 -2.58 -23.78
CA ILE A 1115 -53.95 -3.78 -22.97
C ILE A 1115 -54.98 -3.60 -21.83
N PHE A 1116 -55.17 -2.38 -21.32
CA PHE A 1116 -56.13 -2.08 -20.23
C PHE A 1116 -57.42 -1.43 -20.74
N LYS A 1117 -57.45 -1.00 -22.01
CA LYS A 1117 -58.66 -0.45 -22.66
C LYS A 1117 -59.59 -1.60 -23.02
N ASN A 1118 -60.36 -2.09 -22.06
CA ASN A 1118 -61.16 -3.29 -22.30
C ASN A 1118 -62.41 -3.00 -23.16
N ARG A 1119 -62.55 -3.87 -24.18
CA ARG A 1119 -63.79 -4.43 -24.72
C ARG A 1119 -65.04 -3.57 -24.52
N ALA A 1120 -65.52 -3.00 -25.62
CA ALA A 1120 -66.93 -2.67 -25.76
C ALA A 1120 -67.76 -3.80 -25.14
N THR A 1121 -68.54 -3.43 -24.12
CA THR A 1121 -69.53 -4.30 -23.50
C THR A 1121 -70.30 -4.98 -24.62
N GLY A 1122 -70.24 -6.31 -24.63
CA GLY A 1122 -70.99 -7.10 -25.58
C GLY A 1122 -72.44 -6.63 -25.59
N ILE A 1123 -73.05 -6.67 -26.77
CA ILE A 1123 -74.49 -6.65 -26.91
C ILE A 1123 -75.07 -7.57 -25.82
N VAL A 1124 -75.69 -6.98 -24.81
CA VAL A 1124 -76.57 -7.70 -23.91
C VAL A 1124 -77.85 -7.94 -24.74
N ASP A 1125 -78.25 -9.20 -24.89
CA ASP A 1125 -79.38 -9.70 -25.69
C ASP A 1125 -79.19 -9.98 -27.20
N ALA A 1126 -78.02 -10.45 -27.64
CA ALA A 1126 -77.97 -11.23 -28.88
C ALA A 1126 -78.32 -12.70 -28.58
N ASN A 1127 -79.63 -13.00 -28.55
CA ASN A 1127 -80.14 -14.37 -28.55
C ASN A 1127 -79.39 -15.21 -29.60
N ALA A 1128 -78.67 -16.22 -29.12
CA ALA A 1128 -78.07 -17.24 -29.95
C ALA A 1128 -79.19 -18.06 -30.61
N ASN A 1129 -79.70 -17.62 -31.77
CA ASN A 1129 -80.47 -18.45 -32.69
C ASN A 1129 -80.56 -17.86 -34.11
N GLN A 1130 -80.14 -18.67 -35.08
CA GLN A 1130 -80.23 -18.55 -36.55
C GLN A 1130 -79.17 -17.73 -37.30
N VAL A 1131 -78.15 -18.45 -37.80
CA VAL A 1131 -77.41 -18.05 -39.01
C VAL A 1131 -78.40 -17.99 -40.18
N LYS A 1132 -78.72 -16.79 -40.68
CA LYS A 1132 -79.41 -16.65 -41.98
C LYS A 1132 -78.42 -16.97 -43.11
N LYS A 1133 -78.41 -18.23 -43.55
CA LYS A 1133 -77.74 -18.66 -44.79
C LYS A 1133 -78.16 -17.78 -45.97
N GLY A 1134 -77.20 -17.37 -46.80
CA GLY A 1134 -77.47 -16.86 -48.15
C GLY A 1134 -77.28 -15.36 -48.40
N ALA A 1135 -76.84 -14.56 -47.43
CA ALA A 1135 -76.41 -13.18 -47.69
C ALA A 1135 -74.94 -13.14 -48.14
N THR A 1136 -74.67 -12.40 -49.21
CA THR A 1136 -73.33 -12.17 -49.76
C THR A 1136 -72.90 -10.74 -49.45
N TYR A 1137 -71.64 -10.54 -49.05
CA TYR A 1137 -71.08 -9.22 -48.73
C TYR A 1137 -69.81 -8.94 -49.53
N ASN A 1138 -69.52 -7.70 -49.91
CA ASN A 1138 -68.20 -7.35 -50.47
C ASN A 1138 -67.14 -7.23 -49.35
N LEU A 1139 -65.88 -7.00 -49.72
CA LEU A 1139 -64.78 -6.86 -48.75
C LEU A 1139 -64.90 -5.64 -47.83
N ALA A 1140 -65.76 -4.67 -48.18
CA ALA A 1140 -66.09 -3.53 -47.32
C ALA A 1140 -67.28 -3.81 -46.39
N GLY A 1141 -67.76 -5.05 -46.32
CA GLY A 1141 -68.86 -5.47 -45.44
C GLY A 1141 -70.25 -5.03 -45.91
N GLN A 1142 -70.39 -4.50 -47.13
CA GLN A 1142 -71.68 -4.12 -47.70
C GLN A 1142 -72.36 -5.35 -48.30
N LYS A 1143 -73.64 -5.53 -48.02
CA LYS A 1143 -74.43 -6.61 -48.63
C LYS A 1143 -74.54 -6.38 -50.13
N VAL A 1144 -74.20 -7.38 -50.93
CA VAL A 1144 -74.23 -7.34 -52.39
C VAL A 1144 -75.10 -8.48 -52.93
N ASP A 1145 -75.70 -8.26 -54.10
CA ASP A 1145 -76.46 -9.29 -54.81
C ASP A 1145 -75.57 -10.04 -55.82
N ALA A 1146 -76.16 -10.97 -56.58
CA ALA A 1146 -75.47 -11.79 -57.56
C ALA A 1146 -74.88 -11.01 -58.76
N SER A 1147 -75.23 -9.74 -58.95
CA SER A 1147 -74.72 -8.89 -60.03
C SER A 1147 -73.34 -8.30 -59.72
N TYR A 1148 -72.94 -8.26 -58.44
CA TYR A 1148 -71.63 -7.77 -58.02
C TYR A 1148 -70.52 -8.71 -58.50
N ARG A 1149 -69.56 -8.16 -59.27
CA ARG A 1149 -68.41 -8.89 -59.83
C ARG A 1149 -67.19 -8.57 -58.98
N GLY A 1150 -66.65 -9.53 -58.25
CA GLY A 1150 -65.52 -9.31 -57.34
C GLY A 1150 -65.40 -10.32 -56.21
N ILE A 1151 -64.50 -10.07 -55.27
CA ILE A 1151 -64.35 -10.91 -54.07
C ILE A 1151 -65.48 -10.59 -53.10
N VAL A 1152 -66.20 -11.64 -52.70
CA VAL A 1152 -67.31 -11.57 -51.76
C VAL A 1152 -67.13 -12.54 -50.61
N ILE A 1153 -67.78 -12.27 -49.48
CA ILE A 1153 -67.90 -13.13 -48.32
C ILE A 1153 -69.32 -13.69 -48.32
N LYS A 1154 -69.46 -15.01 -48.47
CA LYS A 1154 -70.74 -15.71 -48.41
C LYS A 1154 -70.60 -16.88 -47.45
N ASP A 1155 -71.54 -17.00 -46.51
CA ASP A 1155 -71.56 -18.04 -45.47
C ASP A 1155 -70.19 -18.15 -44.74
N GLY A 1156 -69.56 -17.01 -44.47
CA GLY A 1156 -68.27 -16.90 -43.76
C GLY A 1156 -67.02 -17.23 -44.59
N ARG A 1157 -67.14 -17.44 -45.91
CA ARG A 1157 -66.01 -17.78 -46.79
C ARG A 1157 -65.81 -16.73 -47.88
N LYS A 1158 -64.54 -16.39 -48.14
CA LYS A 1158 -64.14 -15.53 -49.27
C LYS A 1158 -64.24 -16.33 -50.57
N MET A 1159 -64.93 -15.79 -51.57
CA MET A 1159 -65.05 -16.38 -52.91
C MET A 1159 -65.14 -15.31 -53.99
N ILE A 1160 -64.78 -15.65 -55.22
CA ILE A 1160 -64.92 -14.74 -56.37
C ILE A 1160 -66.32 -14.92 -56.96
N GLN A 1161 -67.14 -13.89 -56.88
CA GLN A 1161 -68.42 -13.84 -57.59
C GLN A 1161 -68.14 -13.34 -59.01
N LYS A 1162 -68.13 -14.30 -59.94
CA LYS A 1162 -67.78 -14.07 -61.34
C LYS A 1162 -68.85 -13.31 -62.06
#